data_AF-Q4KCB2-F1
#
_entry.id   AF-Q4KCB2-F1
#
_cell.length_a   1.000
_cell.length_b   1.000
_cell.length_c   1.000
_cell.angle_alpha   90.00
_cell.angle_beta   90.00
_cell.angle_gamma   90.00
#
_symmetry.space_group_name_H-M   'P 1'
#
loop_
_entity.id
_entity.type
_entity.pdbx_description
1 polymer ?
#
loop_
_entity_poly.entity_id
_entity_poly.type
_entity_poly.pdbx_seq_one_letter_code
_entity_poly.pdbx_strand_id
1 'polypeptide(L)'
;MAAITPWYAGTCERRNDMIVHLKVVTVKTESGWTLVDNPHKLFRKSGEVEMRGVDAASLRFGEWVKFQVGPSERKDQWRATRHHRLYAYYDLSQAKSIEEARRILTLEGLAAHRPAGTWMVRIHDAQVIQVELARSGDDTLLGAHITTLPAYDYDPDSVLSMPTGASDHVFYDLSADVKPCHIYDWTPEKGYIERVVRRLIGAQAPQMTQIVSWLQQHTDEHTGRVTANPGDALAAHEALRSGELARRLAAEQTLLRAFADGLVSDARIANLLERERKALIEEERGTIRQQIQTQLAQETELQRRLRASELDAKLKEYEASHRAELMKHLEHERQETENALITYQAAQKAEIDKVLGAQRAVVEQEKAELEEVCADLSQHRDGLVSALQTLEAQAQNLNASVADLKADVAILEERKEQETAELERLKATTTVVFDKRSPASTAVIPFHRPNTAQVWFCSEAGQIIKDCALLTGAGKKLMEQFMALVLAGETPLLVGSDVEDFLLIAESLMASGRSARLEADPTILTFEDLWVRAGTGLPTPLAQGLALASSENPCSVLAIIERVERSGARFWLPALTDRARRGDLPRRFLLCATVDDADCEEAEALRVRQIWLQVDGAVARDTATVAPLWLSSGYRRELDPGDHPPEDIESGLGVAHKLANRLGLVNTLRAVRAAAEVAAFHRGKDAIDAMVRMNTLFLNSVGSELPAVASD
;
A
#
# COMPACT_ATOMS: atom_id res chain seq x y z
N MET A 1 -40.88 -32.38 35.60
CA MET A 1 -41.86 -32.74 34.56
C MET A 1 -41.45 -31.99 33.30
N ALA A 2 -40.96 -32.69 32.27
CA ALA A 2 -40.59 -32.06 31.01
C ALA A 2 -41.85 -31.50 30.36
N ALA A 3 -41.92 -30.19 30.13
CA ALA A 3 -43.04 -29.57 29.42
C ALA A 3 -43.12 -30.21 28.02
N ILE A 4 -44.15 -31.03 27.79
CA ILE A 4 -44.38 -31.71 26.51
C ILE A 4 -44.64 -30.61 25.49
N THR A 5 -43.62 -30.31 24.69
CA THR A 5 -43.75 -29.33 23.62
C THR A 5 -44.61 -29.95 22.52
N PRO A 6 -45.74 -29.33 22.14
CA PRO A 6 -46.62 -29.89 21.12
C PRO A 6 -45.90 -29.98 19.78
N TRP A 7 -46.26 -31.00 19.00
CA TRP A 7 -45.80 -31.13 17.62
C TRP A 7 -46.67 -30.27 16.71
N TYR A 8 -46.03 -29.55 15.81
CA TYR A 8 -46.66 -28.77 14.75
C TYR A 8 -46.32 -29.40 13.41
N ALA A 9 -47.15 -29.17 12.40
CA ALA A 9 -46.81 -29.48 11.02
C ALA A 9 -47.10 -28.29 10.11
N GLY A 10 -46.25 -28.14 9.09
CA GLY A 10 -46.24 -26.97 8.24
C GLY A 10 -45.56 -27.19 6.91
N THR A 11 -45.65 -26.21 6.03
CA THR A 11 -45.10 -26.24 4.68
C THR A 11 -43.94 -25.26 4.53
N CYS A 12 -42.96 -25.60 3.71
CA CYS A 12 -41.86 -24.70 3.36
C CYS A 12 -42.34 -23.59 2.41
N GLU A 13 -42.33 -22.34 2.85
CA GLU A 13 -42.79 -21.17 2.07
C GLU A 13 -41.63 -20.29 1.60
N ARG A 14 -40.52 -20.21 2.34
CA ARG A 14 -39.33 -19.46 1.89
C ARG A 14 -38.06 -20.20 2.24
N ARG A 15 -37.05 -20.06 1.39
CA ARG A 15 -35.73 -20.68 1.58
C ARG A 15 -34.63 -19.68 1.22
N ASN A 16 -33.67 -19.52 2.13
CA ASN A 16 -32.43 -18.76 1.97
C ASN A 16 -31.26 -19.66 2.37
N ASP A 17 -30.59 -20.30 1.39
CA ASP A 17 -29.48 -21.25 1.54
C ASP A 17 -29.60 -22.28 2.68
N MET A 18 -29.29 -21.89 3.92
CA MET A 18 -29.28 -22.73 5.11
C MET A 18 -30.45 -22.47 6.09
N ILE A 19 -31.35 -21.55 5.76
CA ILE A 19 -32.52 -21.18 6.58
C ILE A 19 -33.80 -21.35 5.76
N VAL A 20 -34.73 -22.13 6.31
CA VAL A 20 -36.08 -22.34 5.75
C VAL A 20 -37.12 -21.75 6.69
N HIS A 21 -38.10 -21.05 6.14
CA HIS A 21 -39.26 -20.54 6.88
C HIS A 21 -40.46 -21.45 6.64
N LEU A 22 -40.96 -22.04 7.73
CA LEU A 22 -42.09 -22.97 7.75
C LEU A 22 -43.37 -22.23 8.15
N LYS A 23 -44.40 -22.35 7.31
CA LYS A 23 -45.75 -21.88 7.63
C LYS A 23 -46.48 -22.95 8.43
N VAL A 24 -46.89 -22.62 9.65
CA VAL A 24 -47.59 -23.57 10.55
C VAL A 24 -49.03 -23.74 10.11
N VAL A 25 -49.46 -24.99 9.89
CA VAL A 25 -50.81 -25.31 9.41
C VAL A 25 -51.59 -26.10 10.46
N THR A 26 -50.98 -27.10 11.09
CA THR A 26 -51.64 -27.95 12.08
C THR A 26 -50.83 -28.12 13.35
N VAL A 27 -51.53 -28.44 14.44
CA VAL A 27 -50.95 -28.77 15.74
C VAL A 27 -51.48 -30.13 16.20
N LYS A 28 -50.60 -30.94 16.80
CA LYS A 28 -50.95 -32.23 17.38
C LYS A 28 -51.51 -32.02 18.78
N THR A 29 -52.80 -32.30 18.94
CA THR A 29 -53.53 -32.34 20.22
C THR A 29 -53.72 -33.79 20.67
N GLU A 30 -54.27 -33.99 21.87
CA GLU A 30 -54.60 -35.34 22.39
C GLU A 30 -55.63 -36.09 21.51
N SER A 31 -56.46 -35.34 20.78
CA SER A 31 -57.48 -35.84 19.85
C SER A 31 -57.01 -36.06 18.41
N GLY A 32 -55.73 -35.81 18.09
CA GLY A 32 -55.19 -35.92 16.73
C GLY A 32 -54.61 -34.60 16.19
N TRP A 33 -54.55 -34.45 14.87
CA TRP A 33 -54.09 -33.20 14.24
C TRP A 33 -55.25 -32.23 14.04
N THR A 34 -55.10 -31.01 14.53
CA THR A 34 -56.10 -29.94 14.39
C THR A 34 -55.53 -28.74 13.66
N LEU A 35 -56.37 -28.02 12.90
CA LEU A 35 -56.00 -26.81 12.18
C LEU A 35 -55.70 -25.67 13.15
N VAL A 36 -54.67 -24.89 12.83
CA VAL A 36 -54.33 -23.69 13.60
C VAL A 36 -55.11 -22.50 13.03
N ASP A 37 -56.13 -22.03 13.76
CA ASP A 37 -57.03 -20.95 13.30
C ASP A 37 -56.31 -19.63 12.96
N ASN A 38 -55.26 -19.27 13.70
CA ASN A 38 -54.48 -18.08 13.42
C ASN A 38 -53.01 -18.23 13.85
N PRO A 39 -52.11 -18.61 12.92
CA PRO A 39 -50.68 -18.79 13.20
C PRO A 39 -50.00 -17.52 13.74
N HIS A 40 -50.47 -16.32 13.36
CA HIS A 40 -49.90 -15.04 13.82
C HIS A 40 -50.20 -14.75 15.30
N LYS A 41 -51.23 -15.37 15.88
CA LYS A 41 -51.51 -15.27 17.33
C LYS A 41 -50.54 -16.11 18.15
N LEU A 42 -50.13 -17.27 17.63
CA LEU A 42 -49.20 -18.19 18.30
C LEU A 42 -47.73 -17.82 18.05
N PHE A 43 -47.42 -17.34 16.84
CA PHE A 43 -46.07 -16.97 16.42
C PHE A 43 -46.07 -15.50 15.92
N ARG A 44 -45.60 -14.57 16.77
CA ARG A 44 -45.67 -13.12 16.53
C ARG A 44 -44.85 -12.68 15.29
N LYS A 45 -45.22 -11.52 14.71
CA LYS A 45 -44.59 -10.81 13.57
C LYS A 45 -44.71 -11.43 12.16
N SER A 46 -44.58 -12.74 11.97
CA SER A 46 -44.72 -13.36 10.62
C SER A 46 -45.54 -14.66 10.56
N GLY A 47 -45.89 -15.27 11.69
CA GLY A 47 -46.61 -16.57 11.67
C GLY A 47 -45.77 -17.76 11.20
N GLU A 48 -44.46 -17.57 11.03
CA GLU A 48 -43.50 -18.52 10.48
C GLU A 48 -42.52 -19.03 11.54
N VAL A 49 -42.02 -20.24 11.37
CA VAL A 49 -40.99 -20.87 12.22
C VAL A 49 -39.72 -21.13 11.40
N GLU A 50 -38.56 -20.72 11.93
CA GLU A 50 -37.27 -20.91 11.25
C GLU A 50 -36.71 -22.31 11.48
N MET A 51 -36.35 -23.02 10.41
CA MET A 51 -35.60 -24.27 10.43
C MET A 51 -34.21 -24.05 9.86
N ARG A 52 -33.18 -24.55 10.55
CA ARG A 52 -31.76 -24.38 10.17
C ARG A 52 -31.03 -25.72 10.25
N GLY A 53 -30.18 -26.02 9.27
CA GLY A 53 -29.36 -27.24 9.25
C GLY A 53 -29.20 -27.82 7.84
N VAL A 54 -28.48 -28.93 7.72
CA VAL A 54 -28.26 -29.64 6.44
C VAL A 54 -29.59 -30.12 5.85
N ASP A 55 -30.52 -30.58 6.71
CA ASP A 55 -31.86 -31.01 6.32
C ASP A 55 -32.75 -29.86 5.84
N ALA A 56 -32.43 -28.61 6.23
CA ALA A 56 -33.11 -27.43 5.70
C ALA A 56 -32.67 -27.10 4.26
N ALA A 57 -31.43 -27.43 3.89
CA ALA A 57 -30.91 -27.19 2.55
C ALA A 57 -31.45 -28.19 1.50
N SER A 58 -31.95 -29.36 1.92
CA SER A 58 -32.52 -30.37 1.02
C SER A 58 -34.03 -30.22 0.80
N LEU A 59 -34.70 -29.36 1.59
CA LEU A 59 -36.14 -29.15 1.53
C LEU A 59 -36.55 -28.27 0.34
N ARG A 60 -37.60 -28.67 -0.38
CA ARG A 60 -38.19 -27.91 -1.51
C ARG A 60 -39.41 -27.10 -1.07
N PHE A 61 -39.71 -26.04 -1.83
CA PHE A 61 -40.91 -25.23 -1.61
C PHE A 61 -42.18 -26.10 -1.67
N GLY A 62 -43.07 -25.94 -0.70
CA GLY A 62 -44.32 -26.70 -0.58
C GLY A 62 -44.20 -28.08 0.08
N GLU A 63 -42.99 -28.54 0.43
CA GLU A 63 -42.81 -29.80 1.17
C GLU A 63 -43.24 -29.67 2.63
N TRP A 64 -43.75 -30.78 3.18
CA TRP A 64 -44.32 -30.84 4.53
C TRP A 64 -43.30 -31.30 5.56
N VAL A 65 -43.32 -30.65 6.72
CA VAL A 65 -42.44 -30.95 7.84
C VAL A 65 -43.25 -30.94 9.12
N LYS A 66 -43.01 -31.95 9.97
CA LYS A 66 -43.49 -32.01 11.34
C LYS A 66 -42.36 -31.60 12.28
N PHE A 67 -42.59 -30.65 13.17
CA PHE A 67 -41.55 -30.09 14.04
C PHE A 67 -42.05 -29.67 15.42
N GLN A 68 -41.12 -29.58 16.38
CA GLN A 68 -41.33 -28.94 17.68
C GLN A 68 -40.71 -27.55 17.68
N VAL A 69 -41.36 -26.62 18.40
CA VAL A 69 -40.94 -25.22 18.45
C VAL A 69 -40.20 -24.93 19.76
N GLY A 70 -39.02 -24.32 19.66
CA GLY A 70 -38.23 -23.84 20.79
C GLY A 70 -37.89 -22.35 20.68
N PRO A 71 -37.37 -21.75 21.77
CA PRO A 71 -36.94 -20.35 21.77
C PRO A 71 -35.77 -20.16 20.79
N SER A 72 -35.81 -19.09 20.00
CA SER A 72 -34.69 -18.64 19.15
C SER A 72 -33.81 -17.63 19.90
N GLU A 73 -32.55 -17.51 19.51
CA GLU A 73 -31.61 -16.49 20.02
C GLU A 73 -32.06 -15.05 19.67
N ARG A 74 -32.91 -14.92 18.65
CA ARG A 74 -33.49 -13.64 18.22
C ARG A 74 -34.85 -13.40 18.86
N LYS A 75 -35.02 -12.22 19.46
CA LYS A 75 -36.25 -11.80 20.12
C LYS A 75 -37.43 -11.80 19.13
N ASP A 76 -38.53 -12.43 19.51
CA ASP A 76 -39.76 -12.63 18.70
C ASP A 76 -39.62 -13.58 17.48
N GLN A 77 -38.60 -14.45 17.45
CA GLN A 77 -38.51 -15.53 16.44
C GLN A 77 -38.57 -16.92 17.09
N TRP A 78 -39.16 -17.86 16.36
CA TRP A 78 -39.35 -19.24 16.80
C TRP A 78 -38.53 -20.18 15.94
N ARG A 79 -37.87 -21.15 16.56
CA ARG A 79 -36.99 -22.10 15.86
C ARG A 79 -37.53 -23.51 15.97
N ALA A 80 -37.51 -24.24 14.86
CA ALA A 80 -37.76 -25.67 14.84
C ALA A 80 -36.56 -26.40 15.47
N THR A 81 -36.78 -27.15 16.55
CA THR A 81 -35.73 -27.85 17.30
C THR A 81 -35.62 -29.31 16.89
N ARG A 82 -36.73 -30.05 16.91
CA ARG A 82 -36.84 -31.41 16.37
C ARG A 82 -37.74 -31.37 15.16
N HIS A 83 -37.30 -31.92 14.03
CA HIS A 83 -38.05 -31.87 12.77
C HIS A 83 -37.94 -33.20 12.02
N HIS A 84 -39.01 -33.58 11.33
CA HIS A 84 -39.11 -34.76 10.48
C HIS A 84 -39.84 -34.38 9.20
N ARG A 85 -39.33 -34.85 8.07
CA ARG A 85 -39.95 -34.63 6.76
C ARG A 85 -41.14 -35.57 6.62
N LEU A 86 -42.26 -35.01 6.18
CA LEU A 86 -43.48 -35.77 5.89
C LEU A 86 -43.58 -35.99 4.39
N TYR A 87 -43.82 -37.24 4.00
CA TYR A 87 -43.98 -37.61 2.59
C TYR A 87 -45.45 -37.86 2.28
N ALA A 88 -45.91 -37.49 1.08
CA ALA A 88 -47.27 -37.81 0.67
C ALA A 88 -47.45 -39.33 0.58
N TYR A 89 -48.53 -39.86 1.14
CA TYR A 89 -48.77 -41.30 1.21
C TYR A 89 -49.85 -41.75 0.21
N TYR A 90 -49.60 -42.88 -0.44
CA TYR A 90 -50.58 -43.56 -1.28
C TYR A 90 -50.48 -45.09 -1.14
N ASP A 91 -51.62 -45.76 -1.09
CA ASP A 91 -51.69 -47.21 -0.90
C ASP A 91 -51.97 -47.93 -2.22
N LEU A 92 -50.99 -48.71 -2.70
CA LEU A 92 -51.10 -49.62 -3.85
C LEU A 92 -51.05 -51.10 -3.43
N SER A 93 -51.32 -51.43 -2.16
CA SER A 93 -51.37 -52.84 -1.68
C SER A 93 -52.39 -53.73 -2.40
N GLN A 94 -53.32 -53.15 -3.17
CA GLN A 94 -54.25 -53.89 -4.01
C GLN A 94 -53.61 -54.49 -5.28
N ALA A 95 -52.40 -54.06 -5.65
CA ALA A 95 -51.63 -54.65 -6.75
C ALA A 95 -51.16 -56.06 -6.36
N LYS A 96 -51.37 -57.06 -7.23
CA LYS A 96 -51.06 -58.47 -6.93
C LYS A 96 -49.56 -58.79 -7.05
N SER A 97 -48.77 -57.90 -7.65
CA SER A 97 -47.33 -58.07 -7.84
C SER A 97 -46.58 -56.73 -7.93
N ILE A 98 -45.27 -56.78 -7.67
CA ILE A 98 -44.37 -55.62 -7.77
C ILE A 98 -44.32 -55.08 -9.22
N GLU A 99 -44.46 -55.95 -10.22
CA GLU A 99 -44.48 -55.55 -11.64
C GLU A 99 -45.76 -54.80 -12.02
N GLU A 100 -46.89 -55.16 -11.41
CA GLU A 100 -48.15 -54.44 -11.58
C GLU A 100 -48.05 -53.04 -10.94
N ALA A 101 -47.44 -52.93 -9.76
CA ALA A 101 -47.15 -51.64 -9.13
C ALA A 101 -46.20 -50.79 -9.98
N ARG A 102 -45.16 -51.41 -10.57
CA ARG A 102 -44.25 -50.75 -11.52
C ARG A 102 -45.00 -50.24 -12.74
N ARG A 103 -45.86 -51.06 -13.34
CA ARG A 103 -46.67 -50.69 -14.52
C ARG A 103 -47.59 -49.51 -14.20
N ILE A 104 -48.26 -49.51 -13.06
CA ILE A 104 -49.12 -48.41 -12.63
C ILE A 104 -48.30 -47.11 -12.49
N LEU A 105 -47.13 -47.17 -11.85
CA LEU A 105 -46.30 -45.99 -11.61
C LEU A 105 -45.53 -45.49 -12.85
N THR A 106 -45.32 -46.34 -13.85
CA THR A 106 -44.53 -46.01 -15.06
C THR A 106 -45.37 -45.70 -16.30
N LEU A 107 -46.51 -46.38 -16.47
CA LEU A 107 -47.30 -46.35 -17.71
C LEU A 107 -48.71 -45.79 -17.51
N GLU A 108 -49.40 -46.14 -16.42
CA GLU A 108 -50.81 -45.79 -16.23
C GLU A 108 -50.99 -44.47 -15.45
N GLY A 109 -50.10 -44.19 -14.49
CA GLY A 109 -50.08 -42.98 -13.69
C GLY A 109 -51.14 -42.95 -12.58
N LEU A 110 -50.89 -42.12 -11.56
CA LEU A 110 -51.83 -41.88 -10.47
C LEU A 110 -52.68 -40.63 -10.79
N ALA A 111 -54.00 -40.70 -10.53
CA ALA A 111 -54.93 -39.61 -10.82
C ALA A 111 -54.65 -38.34 -9.97
N ALA A 112 -54.65 -37.18 -10.63
CA ALA A 112 -54.16 -35.92 -10.07
C ALA A 112 -55.25 -35.08 -9.40
N HIS A 113 -55.33 -35.20 -8.08
CA HIS A 113 -55.83 -34.13 -7.20
C HIS A 113 -54.78 -33.68 -6.18
N ARG A 114 -53.52 -34.14 -6.35
CA ARG A 114 -52.44 -34.01 -5.38
C ARG A 114 -51.16 -33.49 -6.04
N PRO A 115 -50.26 -32.82 -5.29
CA PRO A 115 -49.07 -32.19 -5.86
C PRO A 115 -48.02 -33.21 -6.29
N ALA A 116 -47.25 -32.86 -7.33
CA ALA A 116 -46.03 -33.59 -7.72
C ALA A 116 -44.97 -33.44 -6.61
N GLY A 117 -44.07 -34.43 -6.49
CA GLY A 117 -43.04 -34.43 -5.45
C GLY A 117 -42.63 -35.83 -5.03
N THR A 118 -42.05 -35.97 -3.83
CA THR A 118 -41.63 -37.27 -3.29
C THR A 118 -42.76 -37.93 -2.49
N TRP A 119 -43.12 -39.14 -2.88
CA TRP A 119 -44.20 -39.92 -2.30
C TRP A 119 -43.69 -41.21 -1.67
N MET A 120 -44.41 -41.65 -0.64
CA MET A 120 -44.28 -42.96 -0.03
C MET A 120 -45.45 -43.81 -0.50
N VAL A 121 -45.16 -44.80 -1.33
CA VAL A 121 -46.16 -45.66 -1.96
C VAL A 121 -46.05 -47.07 -1.41
N ARG A 122 -47.12 -47.57 -0.78
CA ARG A 122 -47.17 -48.95 -0.29
C ARG A 122 -47.40 -49.91 -1.45
N ILE A 123 -46.45 -50.80 -1.72
CA ILE A 123 -46.62 -51.81 -2.79
C ILE A 123 -47.16 -53.12 -2.26
N HIS A 124 -46.75 -53.51 -1.04
CA HIS A 124 -47.14 -54.77 -0.42
C HIS A 124 -47.45 -54.54 1.05
N ASP A 125 -48.11 -55.52 1.69
CA ASP A 125 -48.51 -55.46 3.09
C ASP A 125 -47.40 -55.05 4.07
N ALA A 126 -46.14 -55.37 3.77
CA ALA A 126 -44.99 -55.13 4.65
C ALA A 126 -44.02 -54.06 4.16
N GLN A 127 -44.21 -53.43 2.98
CA GLN A 127 -43.20 -52.55 2.39
C GLN A 127 -43.77 -51.31 1.70
N VAL A 128 -43.06 -50.20 1.87
CA VAL A 128 -43.29 -48.90 1.23
C VAL A 128 -42.06 -48.48 0.44
N ILE A 129 -42.27 -47.94 -0.76
CA ILE A 129 -41.18 -47.37 -1.56
C ILE A 129 -41.25 -45.85 -1.60
N GLN A 130 -40.09 -45.24 -1.67
CA GLN A 130 -39.95 -43.82 -1.91
C GLN A 130 -39.81 -43.56 -3.41
N VAL A 131 -40.75 -42.82 -4.00
CA VAL A 131 -40.78 -42.51 -5.45
C VAL A 131 -40.98 -41.02 -5.66
N GLU A 132 -40.21 -40.43 -6.57
CA GLU A 132 -40.49 -39.08 -7.05
C GLU A 132 -41.55 -39.16 -8.15
N LEU A 133 -42.69 -38.50 -7.97
CA LEU A 133 -43.78 -38.46 -8.94
C LEU A 133 -43.82 -37.08 -9.60
N ALA A 134 -43.69 -37.05 -10.92
CA ALA A 134 -43.78 -35.85 -11.74
C ALA A 134 -45.11 -35.81 -12.50
N ARG A 135 -45.60 -34.60 -12.76
CA ARG A 135 -46.84 -34.40 -13.53
C ARG A 135 -46.58 -34.67 -15.01
N SER A 136 -47.39 -35.55 -15.59
CA SER A 136 -47.40 -35.88 -17.02
C SER A 136 -48.82 -35.63 -17.53
N GLY A 137 -49.00 -34.61 -18.37
CA GLY A 137 -50.33 -34.13 -18.78
C GLY A 137 -51.10 -33.41 -17.66
N ASP A 138 -52.39 -33.14 -17.91
CA ASP A 138 -53.20 -32.31 -17.01
C ASP A 138 -53.61 -33.04 -15.72
N ASP A 139 -53.83 -34.36 -15.76
CA ASP A 139 -54.46 -35.13 -14.67
C ASP A 139 -53.72 -36.40 -14.19
N THR A 140 -52.46 -36.63 -14.57
CA THR A 140 -51.71 -37.84 -14.15
C THR A 140 -50.32 -37.58 -13.58
N LEU A 141 -49.97 -38.32 -12.53
CA LEU A 141 -48.63 -38.35 -11.92
C LEU A 141 -47.91 -39.65 -12.29
N LEU A 142 -46.73 -39.54 -12.89
CA LEU A 142 -45.86 -40.67 -13.26
C LEU A 142 -44.55 -40.63 -12.47
N GLY A 143 -43.94 -41.80 -12.26
CA GLY A 143 -42.62 -41.89 -11.65
C GLY A 143 -41.55 -41.16 -12.46
N ALA A 144 -40.81 -40.28 -11.80
CA ALA A 144 -39.56 -39.72 -12.28
C ALA A 144 -38.39 -40.44 -11.59
N HIS A 145 -37.28 -40.64 -12.29
CA HIS A 145 -36.05 -41.24 -11.74
C HIS A 145 -36.23 -42.65 -11.14
N ILE A 146 -37.02 -43.49 -11.80
CA ILE A 146 -37.45 -44.82 -11.36
C ILE A 146 -36.34 -45.90 -11.52
N THR A 147 -35.06 -45.55 -11.62
CA THR A 147 -34.01 -46.55 -11.87
C THR A 147 -33.69 -47.38 -10.63
N THR A 148 -33.59 -46.74 -9.48
CA THR A 148 -33.28 -47.38 -8.19
C THR A 148 -34.19 -46.81 -7.12
N LEU A 149 -35.11 -47.63 -6.60
CA LEU A 149 -36.11 -47.20 -5.63
C LEU A 149 -35.83 -47.83 -4.26
N PRO A 150 -35.53 -47.03 -3.23
CA PRO A 150 -35.39 -47.55 -1.89
C PRO A 150 -36.75 -47.94 -1.32
N ALA A 151 -36.80 -49.13 -0.72
CA ALA A 151 -37.93 -49.69 -0.01
C ALA A 151 -37.64 -49.72 1.49
N TYR A 152 -38.67 -49.47 2.28
CA TYR A 152 -38.67 -49.43 3.73
C TYR A 152 -39.76 -50.35 4.26
N ASP A 153 -39.57 -50.86 5.47
CA ASP A 153 -40.61 -51.65 6.14
C ASP A 153 -41.81 -50.74 6.46
N TYR A 154 -43.02 -51.25 6.18
CA TYR A 154 -44.26 -50.52 6.40
C TYR A 154 -44.63 -50.53 7.89
N ASP A 155 -44.78 -49.35 8.46
CA ASP A 155 -45.30 -49.13 9.80
C ASP A 155 -46.66 -48.40 9.71
N PRO A 156 -47.77 -49.04 10.12
CA PRO A 156 -49.08 -48.41 10.09
C PRO A 156 -49.19 -47.21 11.04
N ASP A 157 -48.42 -47.18 12.14
CA ASP A 157 -48.44 -46.07 13.10
C ASP A 157 -47.74 -44.80 12.56
N SER A 158 -46.97 -44.96 11.48
CA SER A 158 -46.29 -43.87 10.77
C SER A 158 -47.19 -43.18 9.73
N VAL A 159 -48.41 -43.67 9.50
CA VAL A 159 -49.40 -43.03 8.61
C VAL A 159 -50.17 -41.94 9.37
N LEU A 160 -50.04 -40.69 8.94
CA LEU A 160 -50.66 -39.52 9.57
C LEU A 160 -51.70 -38.88 8.65
N SER A 161 -52.96 -38.82 9.10
CA SER A 161 -53.98 -37.98 8.45
C SER A 161 -53.98 -36.58 9.06
N MET A 162 -53.90 -35.54 8.23
CA MET A 162 -53.88 -34.15 8.67
C MET A 162 -54.83 -33.27 7.85
N PRO A 163 -55.60 -32.38 8.50
CA PRO A 163 -56.45 -31.42 7.80
C PRO A 163 -55.62 -30.25 7.24
N THR A 164 -55.74 -29.96 5.94
CA THR A 164 -54.98 -28.86 5.29
C THR A 164 -55.84 -27.64 4.94
N GLY A 165 -57.12 -27.65 5.32
CA GLY A 165 -58.10 -26.56 5.14
C GLY A 165 -59.09 -26.81 4.01
N ALA A 166 -58.65 -27.38 2.89
CA ALA A 166 -59.50 -27.72 1.73
C ALA A 166 -59.80 -29.24 1.62
N SER A 167 -58.94 -30.08 2.18
CA SER A 167 -59.08 -31.55 2.19
C SER A 167 -58.21 -32.17 3.29
N ASP A 168 -58.46 -33.45 3.61
CA ASP A 168 -57.56 -34.23 4.47
C ASP A 168 -56.43 -34.84 3.62
N HIS A 169 -55.19 -34.60 4.04
CA HIS A 169 -53.99 -35.16 3.40
C HIS A 169 -53.41 -36.26 4.26
N VAL A 170 -53.05 -37.37 3.62
CA VAL A 170 -52.39 -38.50 4.28
C VAL A 170 -50.90 -38.43 4.00
N PHE A 171 -50.12 -38.45 5.07
CA PHE A 171 -48.67 -38.40 5.05
C PHE A 171 -48.08 -39.66 5.69
N TYR A 172 -46.83 -39.95 5.35
CA TYR A 172 -46.01 -40.97 5.98
C TYR A 172 -44.84 -40.31 6.70
N ASP A 173 -44.70 -40.58 8.00
CA ASP A 173 -43.63 -40.08 8.88
C ASP A 173 -42.47 -41.07 8.90
N LEU A 174 -41.54 -40.93 7.95
CA LEU A 174 -40.33 -41.76 7.94
C LEU A 174 -39.29 -41.16 8.89
N SER A 175 -38.95 -41.92 9.94
CA SER A 175 -37.92 -41.53 10.91
C SER A 175 -36.54 -41.43 10.24
N ALA A 176 -35.75 -40.40 10.58
CA ALA A 176 -34.48 -40.07 9.92
C ALA A 176 -33.40 -41.18 10.02
N ASP A 177 -33.52 -42.09 10.99
CA ASP A 177 -32.54 -43.15 11.25
C ASP A 177 -32.85 -44.48 10.53
N VAL A 178 -33.97 -44.56 9.80
CA VAL A 178 -34.41 -45.81 9.15
C VAL A 178 -33.66 -46.00 7.82
N LYS A 179 -32.87 -47.07 7.74
CA LYS A 179 -32.19 -47.47 6.49
C LYS A 179 -33.16 -48.26 5.60
N PRO A 180 -33.03 -48.14 4.27
CA PRO A 180 -33.84 -48.93 3.35
C PRO A 180 -33.59 -50.42 3.57
N CYS A 181 -34.66 -51.21 3.68
CA CYS A 181 -34.59 -52.66 3.83
C CYS A 181 -34.25 -53.34 2.48
N HIS A 182 -34.63 -52.71 1.37
CA HIS A 182 -34.34 -53.20 0.03
C HIS A 182 -34.21 -52.04 -0.98
N ILE A 183 -33.54 -52.27 -2.11
CA ILE A 183 -33.47 -51.30 -3.21
C ILE A 183 -33.88 -52.02 -4.48
N TYR A 184 -35.02 -51.62 -5.06
CA TYR A 184 -35.51 -52.17 -6.31
C TYR A 184 -34.81 -51.51 -7.51
N ASP A 185 -34.28 -52.31 -8.44
CA ASP A 185 -33.81 -51.82 -9.75
C ASP A 185 -34.97 -51.94 -10.76
N TRP A 186 -35.59 -50.80 -11.11
CA TRP A 186 -36.69 -50.72 -12.08
C TRP A 186 -36.22 -50.15 -13.43
N THR A 187 -34.93 -50.28 -13.74
CA THR A 187 -34.39 -49.86 -15.04
C THR A 187 -35.18 -50.49 -16.19
N PRO A 188 -35.62 -49.72 -17.20
CA PRO A 188 -36.37 -50.24 -18.34
C PRO A 188 -35.56 -51.31 -19.09
N GLU A 189 -36.26 -52.32 -19.66
CA GLU A 189 -35.68 -53.54 -20.24
C GLU A 189 -34.56 -53.29 -21.25
N LYS A 190 -34.64 -52.16 -21.98
CA LYS A 190 -33.58 -51.70 -22.90
C LYS A 190 -32.22 -51.52 -22.21
N GLY A 191 -32.21 -51.01 -20.98
CA GLY A 191 -31.00 -50.79 -20.16
C GLY A 191 -30.50 -52.04 -19.42
N TYR A 192 -31.37 -53.03 -19.19
CA TYR A 192 -30.94 -54.36 -18.72
C TYR A 192 -30.25 -55.13 -19.87
N ILE A 193 -30.84 -55.11 -21.07
CA ILE A 193 -30.25 -55.69 -22.27
C ILE A 193 -28.91 -55.01 -22.59
N GLU A 194 -28.80 -53.69 -22.53
CA GLU A 194 -27.52 -53.00 -22.72
C GLU A 194 -26.47 -53.31 -21.64
N ARG A 195 -26.87 -53.51 -20.37
CA ARG A 195 -25.93 -53.91 -19.29
C ARG A 195 -25.50 -55.37 -19.41
N VAL A 196 -26.38 -56.27 -19.81
CA VAL A 196 -26.06 -57.66 -20.14
C VAL A 196 -25.14 -57.70 -21.35
N VAL A 197 -25.44 -56.93 -22.39
CA VAL A 197 -24.60 -56.78 -23.59
C VAL A 197 -23.25 -56.14 -23.24
N ARG A 198 -23.16 -55.14 -22.35
CA ARG A 198 -21.88 -54.60 -21.86
C ARG A 198 -21.09 -55.58 -21.00
N ARG A 199 -21.75 -56.37 -20.14
CA ARG A 199 -21.09 -57.46 -19.38
C ARG A 199 -20.57 -58.55 -20.32
N LEU A 200 -21.26 -58.82 -21.43
CA LEU A 200 -20.83 -59.73 -22.49
C LEU A 200 -19.71 -59.15 -23.37
N ILE A 201 -19.66 -57.83 -23.58
CA ILE A 201 -18.63 -57.16 -24.39
C ILE A 201 -17.30 -57.00 -23.63
N GLY A 202 -17.31 -57.02 -22.29
CA GLY A 202 -16.09 -57.02 -21.47
C GLY A 202 -15.33 -58.36 -21.43
N ALA A 203 -15.94 -59.45 -21.88
CA ALA A 203 -15.32 -60.76 -22.03
C ALA A 203 -15.15 -61.08 -23.52
N GLN A 204 -14.05 -60.65 -24.12
CA GLN A 204 -13.75 -60.98 -25.52
C GLN A 204 -13.57 -62.51 -25.70
N ALA A 205 -14.43 -63.12 -26.54
CA ALA A 205 -14.36 -64.42 -27.24
C ALA A 205 -13.89 -65.65 -26.41
N PRO A 206 -14.76 -66.63 -26.04
CA PRO A 206 -15.45 -67.58 -26.96
C PRO A 206 -16.88 -68.02 -26.52
N GLN A 207 -17.51 -67.30 -25.58
CA GLN A 207 -18.76 -67.75 -24.95
C GLN A 207 -20.04 -67.42 -25.73
N MET A 208 -20.02 -66.52 -26.72
CA MET A 208 -21.21 -66.22 -27.54
C MET A 208 -21.61 -67.40 -28.43
N THR A 209 -20.61 -68.07 -29.02
CA THR A 209 -20.79 -69.30 -29.78
C THR A 209 -21.23 -70.44 -28.87
N GLN A 210 -20.77 -70.46 -27.61
CA GLN A 210 -21.22 -71.42 -26.59
C GLN A 210 -22.66 -71.16 -26.13
N ILE A 211 -23.12 -69.92 -26.05
CA ILE A 211 -24.51 -69.61 -25.67
C ILE A 211 -25.47 -69.90 -26.82
N VAL A 212 -25.10 -69.60 -28.06
CA VAL A 212 -25.88 -69.98 -29.25
C VAL A 212 -25.86 -71.49 -29.45
N SER A 213 -24.72 -72.15 -29.26
CA SER A 213 -24.65 -73.61 -29.29
C SER A 213 -25.37 -74.25 -28.11
N TRP A 214 -25.37 -73.64 -26.92
CA TRP A 214 -26.11 -74.13 -25.74
C TRP A 214 -27.61 -74.00 -25.96
N LEU A 215 -28.08 -72.87 -26.51
CA LEU A 215 -29.48 -72.69 -26.90
C LEU A 215 -29.87 -73.68 -28.01
N GLN A 216 -29.02 -73.90 -29.02
CA GLN A 216 -29.27 -74.88 -30.08
C GLN A 216 -29.22 -76.33 -29.58
N GLN A 217 -28.22 -76.68 -28.76
CA GLN A 217 -28.05 -78.00 -28.16
C GLN A 217 -29.20 -78.33 -27.20
N HIS A 218 -29.73 -77.36 -26.47
CA HIS A 218 -30.92 -77.51 -25.63
C HIS A 218 -32.23 -77.63 -26.45
N THR A 219 -32.21 -77.19 -27.71
CA THR A 219 -33.33 -77.40 -28.66
C THR A 219 -33.23 -78.79 -29.29
N ASP A 220 -32.02 -79.25 -29.60
CA ASP A 220 -31.74 -80.55 -30.21
C ASP A 220 -31.88 -81.72 -29.22
N GLU A 221 -31.50 -81.53 -27.95
CA GLU A 221 -31.62 -82.52 -26.85
C GLU A 221 -33.08 -82.89 -26.51
N HIS A 222 -34.07 -82.10 -26.95
CA HIS A 222 -35.50 -82.39 -26.76
C HIS A 222 -36.21 -82.99 -27.99
N THR A 223 -35.54 -83.18 -29.12
CA THR A 223 -36.17 -83.76 -30.32
C THR A 223 -36.10 -85.30 -30.40
N GLY A 224 -35.52 -86.00 -29.40
CA GLY A 224 -35.40 -87.46 -29.43
C GLY A 224 -35.51 -88.20 -28.10
N ARG A 225 -36.71 -88.74 -27.81
CA ARG A 225 -36.99 -89.99 -27.04
C ARG A 225 -36.40 -90.16 -25.60
N VAL A 226 -37.32 -90.10 -24.62
CA VAL A 226 -37.58 -91.05 -23.49
C VAL A 226 -37.53 -90.48 -22.05
N THR A 227 -38.67 -90.70 -21.37
CA THR A 227 -39.03 -90.73 -19.93
C THR A 227 -38.76 -89.52 -19.04
N ALA A 228 -39.86 -88.83 -18.72
CA ALA A 228 -39.97 -87.88 -17.62
C ALA A 228 -39.81 -88.57 -16.26
N ASN A 229 -38.94 -88.02 -15.42
CA ASN A 229 -38.95 -88.21 -13.97
C ASN A 229 -39.80 -87.07 -13.36
N PRO A 230 -40.70 -87.32 -12.40
CA PRO A 230 -41.71 -86.35 -11.95
C PRO A 230 -41.18 -85.27 -10.98
N GLY A 231 -39.89 -84.92 -11.06
CA GLY A 231 -39.21 -83.98 -10.15
C GLY A 231 -39.04 -82.55 -10.65
N ASP A 232 -39.14 -82.29 -11.96
CA ASP A 232 -38.81 -80.98 -12.54
C ASP A 232 -39.96 -80.38 -13.36
N ALA A 233 -41.04 -80.02 -12.66
CA ALA A 233 -42.16 -79.28 -13.25
C ALA A 233 -41.76 -77.83 -13.66
N LEU A 234 -40.72 -77.25 -13.05
CA LEU A 234 -40.19 -75.92 -13.39
C LEU A 234 -39.35 -75.93 -14.68
N ALA A 235 -38.45 -76.91 -14.84
CA ALA A 235 -37.67 -77.04 -16.08
C ALA A 235 -38.54 -77.44 -17.29
N ALA A 236 -39.60 -78.24 -17.09
CA ALA A 236 -40.55 -78.59 -18.14
C ALA A 236 -41.43 -77.41 -18.58
N HIS A 237 -41.75 -76.46 -17.69
CA HIS A 237 -42.47 -75.23 -18.03
C HIS A 237 -41.58 -74.18 -18.70
N GLU A 238 -40.32 -74.08 -18.29
CA GLU A 238 -39.32 -73.21 -18.94
C GLU A 238 -38.95 -73.71 -20.34
N ALA A 239 -38.90 -75.03 -20.56
CA ALA A 239 -38.67 -75.65 -21.86
C ALA A 239 -39.87 -75.51 -22.83
N LEU A 240 -41.12 -75.56 -22.31
CA LEU A 240 -42.30 -75.26 -23.14
C LEU A 240 -42.37 -73.77 -23.52
N ARG A 241 -42.00 -72.86 -22.60
CA ARG A 241 -41.88 -71.42 -22.88
C ARG A 241 -40.79 -71.11 -23.90
N SER A 242 -39.62 -71.73 -23.83
CA SER A 242 -38.53 -71.49 -24.79
C SER A 242 -38.83 -72.08 -26.17
N GLY A 243 -39.48 -73.24 -26.24
CA GLY A 243 -39.91 -73.86 -27.50
C GLY A 243 -41.07 -73.14 -28.21
N GLU A 244 -42.00 -72.54 -27.45
CA GLU A 244 -43.10 -71.74 -28.00
C GLU A 244 -42.62 -70.34 -28.42
N LEU A 245 -41.66 -69.76 -27.68
CA LEU A 245 -40.99 -68.51 -28.03
C LEU A 245 -40.06 -68.66 -29.24
N ALA A 246 -39.38 -69.81 -29.39
CA ALA A 246 -38.61 -70.13 -30.60
C ALA A 246 -39.51 -70.34 -31.83
N ARG A 247 -40.67 -70.98 -31.68
CA ARG A 247 -41.65 -71.14 -32.77
C ARG A 247 -42.32 -69.82 -33.17
N ARG A 248 -42.66 -68.96 -32.20
CA ARG A 248 -43.18 -67.61 -32.47
C ARG A 248 -42.12 -66.71 -33.09
N LEU A 249 -40.87 -66.75 -32.64
CA LEU A 249 -39.76 -66.02 -33.25
C LEU A 249 -39.44 -66.50 -34.67
N ALA A 250 -39.60 -67.79 -34.99
CA ALA A 250 -39.39 -68.32 -36.34
C ALA A 250 -40.56 -67.97 -37.30
N ALA A 251 -41.80 -68.03 -36.80
CA ALA A 251 -42.99 -67.60 -37.53
C ALA A 251 -43.01 -66.07 -37.73
N GLU A 252 -42.59 -65.31 -36.73
CA GLU A 252 -42.39 -63.86 -36.84
C GLU A 252 -41.16 -63.52 -37.67
N GLN A 253 -40.07 -64.30 -37.69
CA GLN A 253 -38.94 -64.07 -38.60
C GLN A 253 -39.30 -64.23 -40.07
N THR A 254 -40.18 -65.19 -40.40
CA THR A 254 -40.63 -65.40 -41.78
C THR A 254 -41.63 -64.33 -42.21
N LEU A 255 -42.52 -63.90 -41.31
CA LEU A 255 -43.44 -62.79 -41.53
C LEU A 255 -42.71 -61.44 -41.56
N LEU A 256 -41.69 -61.24 -40.70
CA LEU A 256 -40.80 -60.09 -40.69
C LEU A 256 -39.87 -60.07 -41.90
N ARG A 257 -39.43 -61.22 -42.43
CA ARG A 257 -38.70 -61.27 -43.71
C ARG A 257 -39.60 -60.94 -44.88
N ALA A 258 -40.81 -61.49 -44.95
CA ALA A 258 -41.78 -61.15 -46.00
C ALA A 258 -42.22 -59.67 -45.92
N PHE A 259 -42.37 -59.13 -44.71
CA PHE A 259 -42.66 -57.71 -44.48
C PHE A 259 -41.45 -56.82 -44.77
N ALA A 260 -40.24 -57.22 -44.38
CA ALA A 260 -39.00 -56.51 -44.70
C ALA A 260 -38.73 -56.51 -46.21
N ASP A 261 -38.94 -57.63 -46.91
CA ASP A 261 -38.80 -57.73 -48.37
C ASP A 261 -39.85 -56.85 -49.08
N GLY A 262 -41.08 -56.78 -48.54
CA GLY A 262 -42.14 -55.86 -49.00
C GLY A 262 -41.84 -54.37 -48.72
N LEU A 263 -41.24 -54.05 -47.57
CA LEU A 263 -40.82 -52.69 -47.22
C LEU A 263 -39.58 -52.24 -48.01
N VAL A 264 -38.67 -53.16 -48.34
CA VAL A 264 -37.46 -52.91 -49.13
C VAL A 264 -37.79 -52.71 -50.62
N SER A 265 -38.85 -53.36 -51.12
CA SER A 265 -39.34 -53.17 -52.50
C SER A 265 -40.23 -51.94 -52.69
N ASP A 266 -40.65 -51.26 -51.61
CA ASP A 266 -41.33 -49.96 -51.68
C ASP A 266 -40.32 -48.80 -51.71
N ALA A 267 -40.22 -48.16 -52.89
CA ALA A 267 -39.31 -47.04 -53.14
C ALA A 267 -39.51 -45.84 -52.19
N ARG A 268 -40.71 -45.65 -51.59
CA ARG A 268 -40.93 -44.54 -50.64
C ARG A 268 -40.30 -44.82 -49.29
N ILE A 269 -40.37 -46.08 -48.84
CA ILE A 269 -39.86 -46.52 -47.54
C ILE A 269 -38.33 -46.66 -47.61
N ALA A 270 -37.79 -47.17 -48.72
CA ALA A 270 -36.35 -47.16 -48.99
C ALA A 270 -35.76 -45.73 -48.93
N ASN A 271 -36.43 -44.75 -49.54
CA ASN A 271 -36.01 -43.34 -49.48
C ASN A 271 -36.07 -42.73 -48.07
N LEU A 272 -37.08 -43.09 -47.26
CA LEU A 272 -37.17 -42.65 -45.86
C LEU A 272 -36.06 -43.29 -45.02
N LEU A 273 -35.81 -44.59 -45.17
CA LEU A 273 -34.72 -45.28 -44.49
C LEU A 273 -33.34 -44.74 -44.89
N GLU A 274 -33.12 -44.37 -46.15
CA GLU A 274 -31.88 -43.70 -46.56
C GLU A 274 -31.73 -42.30 -45.96
N ARG A 275 -32.83 -41.54 -45.82
CA ARG A 275 -32.80 -40.22 -45.15
C ARG A 275 -32.50 -40.36 -43.66
N GLU A 276 -33.17 -41.28 -42.97
CA GLU A 276 -32.92 -41.56 -41.55
C GLU A 276 -31.50 -42.11 -41.33
N ARG A 277 -31.01 -42.98 -42.22
CA ARG A 277 -29.63 -43.48 -42.17
C ARG A 277 -28.63 -42.34 -42.36
N LYS A 278 -28.87 -41.40 -43.28
CA LYS A 278 -28.02 -40.21 -43.47
C LYS A 278 -28.09 -39.29 -42.26
N ALA A 279 -29.27 -39.12 -41.66
CA ALA A 279 -29.46 -38.31 -40.45
C ALA A 279 -28.69 -38.90 -39.26
N LEU A 280 -28.82 -40.21 -39.01
CA LEU A 280 -28.08 -40.92 -37.97
C LEU A 280 -26.57 -40.87 -38.19
N ILE A 281 -26.10 -41.06 -39.44
CA ILE A 281 -24.66 -40.93 -39.75
C ILE A 281 -24.17 -39.51 -39.48
N GLU A 282 -24.95 -38.47 -39.78
CA GLU A 282 -24.51 -37.09 -39.51
C GLU A 282 -24.57 -36.75 -38.02
N GLU A 283 -25.51 -37.32 -37.26
CA GLU A 283 -25.55 -37.23 -35.80
C GLU A 283 -24.34 -37.94 -35.15
N GLU A 284 -24.02 -39.16 -35.58
CA GLU A 284 -22.83 -39.90 -35.14
C GLU A 284 -21.55 -39.16 -35.51
N ARG A 285 -21.46 -38.60 -36.73
CA ARG A 285 -20.34 -37.73 -37.12
C ARG A 285 -20.25 -36.49 -36.25
N GLY A 286 -21.39 -35.89 -35.89
CA GLY A 286 -21.48 -34.75 -34.99
C GLY A 286 -20.91 -35.08 -33.61
N THR A 287 -21.35 -36.18 -33.01
CA THR A 287 -20.88 -36.64 -31.70
C THR A 287 -19.39 -37.02 -31.71
N ILE A 288 -18.91 -37.72 -32.74
CA ILE A 288 -17.48 -38.05 -32.89
C ILE A 288 -16.63 -36.79 -33.08
N ARG A 289 -17.07 -35.84 -33.91
CA ARG A 289 -16.36 -34.55 -34.09
C ARG A 289 -16.28 -33.79 -32.77
N GLN A 290 -17.36 -33.74 -32.00
CA GLN A 290 -17.37 -33.10 -30.68
C GLN A 290 -16.41 -33.79 -29.72
N GLN A 291 -16.38 -35.13 -29.68
CA GLN A 291 -15.44 -35.89 -28.84
C GLN A 291 -13.98 -35.65 -29.22
N ILE A 292 -13.66 -35.62 -30.53
CA ILE A 292 -12.31 -35.32 -30.99
C ILE A 292 -11.93 -33.87 -30.64
N GLN A 293 -12.85 -32.92 -30.79
CA GLN A 293 -12.60 -31.52 -30.45
C GLN A 293 -12.37 -31.34 -28.94
N THR A 294 -13.13 -32.02 -28.08
CA THR A 294 -12.93 -31.95 -26.63
C THR A 294 -11.61 -32.60 -26.21
N GLN A 295 -11.24 -33.75 -26.79
CA GLN A 295 -9.96 -34.39 -26.56
C GLN A 295 -8.79 -33.50 -27.01
N LEU A 296 -8.85 -32.93 -28.21
CA LEU A 296 -7.83 -32.01 -28.70
C LEU A 296 -7.71 -30.74 -27.84
N ALA A 297 -8.84 -30.20 -27.37
CA ALA A 297 -8.83 -29.07 -26.45
C ALA A 297 -8.14 -29.42 -25.12
N GLN A 298 -8.41 -30.60 -24.55
CA GLN A 298 -7.76 -31.08 -23.33
C GLN A 298 -6.26 -31.29 -23.53
N GLU A 299 -5.84 -31.92 -24.64
CA GLU A 299 -4.43 -32.16 -24.93
C GLU A 299 -3.67 -30.85 -25.17
N THR A 300 -4.26 -29.91 -25.91
CA THR A 300 -3.63 -28.59 -26.14
C THR A 300 -3.53 -27.79 -24.84
N GLU A 301 -4.52 -27.89 -23.94
CA GLU A 301 -4.46 -27.25 -22.64
C GLU A 301 -3.37 -27.88 -21.75
N LEU A 302 -3.26 -29.20 -21.72
CA LEU A 302 -2.19 -29.90 -20.99
C LEU A 302 -0.80 -29.50 -21.53
N GLN A 303 -0.62 -29.47 -22.84
CA GLN A 303 0.65 -29.03 -23.45
C GLN A 303 0.96 -27.56 -23.13
N ARG A 304 -0.04 -26.67 -23.13
CA ARG A 304 0.16 -25.27 -22.74
C ARG A 304 0.59 -25.14 -21.28
N ARG A 305 -0.03 -25.91 -20.37
CA ARG A 305 0.35 -25.93 -18.95
C ARG A 305 1.77 -26.46 -18.73
N LEU A 306 2.14 -27.54 -19.42
CA LEU A 306 3.51 -28.08 -19.37
C LEU A 306 4.52 -27.05 -19.87
N ARG A 307 4.31 -26.45 -21.04
CA ARG A 307 5.19 -25.41 -21.58
C ARG A 307 5.27 -24.18 -20.68
N ALA A 308 4.16 -23.76 -20.08
CA ALA A 308 4.16 -22.66 -19.12
C ALA A 308 5.04 -22.99 -17.90
N SER A 309 4.91 -24.20 -17.34
CA SER A 309 5.74 -24.64 -16.21
C SER A 309 7.23 -24.76 -16.56
N GLU A 310 7.56 -25.20 -17.78
CA GLU A 310 8.95 -25.26 -18.27
C GLU A 310 9.54 -23.86 -18.48
N LEU A 311 8.76 -22.92 -19.01
CA LEU A 311 9.18 -21.54 -19.17
C LEU A 311 9.37 -20.86 -17.81
N ASP A 312 8.47 -21.07 -16.86
CA ASP A 312 8.59 -20.53 -15.50
C ASP A 312 9.83 -21.08 -14.79
N ALA A 313 10.15 -22.36 -14.98
CA ALA A 313 11.38 -22.95 -14.44
C ALA A 313 12.62 -22.32 -15.05
N LYS A 314 12.66 -22.16 -16.39
CA LYS A 314 13.78 -21.51 -17.09
C LYS A 314 13.93 -20.03 -16.72
N LEU A 315 12.83 -19.30 -16.55
CA LEU A 315 12.86 -17.91 -16.12
C LEU A 315 13.43 -17.79 -14.71
N LYS A 316 13.02 -18.67 -13.78
CA LYS A 316 13.57 -18.69 -12.41
C LYS A 316 15.06 -19.03 -12.39
N GLU A 317 15.49 -19.97 -13.22
CA GLU A 317 16.92 -20.33 -13.35
C GLU A 317 17.72 -19.16 -13.93
N TYR A 318 17.21 -18.52 -14.98
CA TYR A 318 17.82 -17.34 -15.57
C TYR A 318 17.91 -16.17 -14.58
N GLU A 319 16.82 -15.86 -13.87
CA GLU A 319 16.81 -14.83 -12.82
C GLU A 319 17.82 -15.14 -11.71
N ALA A 320 17.91 -16.39 -11.26
CA ALA A 320 18.86 -16.79 -10.24
C ALA A 320 20.30 -16.65 -10.72
N SER A 321 20.60 -17.07 -11.95
CA SER A 321 21.94 -16.91 -12.55
C SER A 321 22.32 -15.44 -12.71
N HIS A 322 21.42 -14.61 -13.21
CA HIS A 322 21.67 -13.19 -13.43
C HIS A 322 21.82 -12.43 -12.09
N ARG A 323 21.02 -12.78 -11.06
CA ARG A 323 21.20 -12.24 -9.71
C ARG A 323 22.56 -12.64 -9.12
N ALA A 324 23.01 -13.86 -9.34
CA ALA A 324 24.32 -14.31 -8.87
C ALA A 324 25.48 -13.58 -9.58
N GLU A 325 25.36 -13.33 -10.88
CA GLU A 325 26.33 -12.53 -11.65
C GLU A 325 26.36 -11.08 -11.16
N LEU A 326 25.20 -10.45 -10.99
CA LEU A 326 25.09 -9.09 -10.45
C LEU A 326 25.69 -8.97 -9.06
N MET A 327 25.43 -9.94 -8.17
CA MET A 327 26.04 -9.94 -6.83
C MET A 327 27.56 -10.04 -6.89
N LYS A 328 28.11 -10.89 -7.78
CA LYS A 328 29.57 -10.97 -7.97
C LYS A 328 30.16 -9.68 -8.51
N HIS A 329 29.49 -9.03 -9.46
CA HIS A 329 29.93 -7.73 -9.98
C HIS A 329 29.91 -6.65 -8.90
N LEU A 330 28.83 -6.55 -8.12
CA LEU A 330 28.73 -5.60 -7.02
C LEU A 330 29.79 -5.84 -5.94
N GLU A 331 30.06 -7.10 -5.60
CA GLU A 331 31.08 -7.43 -4.60
C GLU A 331 32.49 -7.13 -5.10
N HIS A 332 32.75 -7.34 -6.40
CA HIS A 332 34.00 -6.95 -7.02
C HIS A 332 34.19 -5.42 -7.03
N GLU A 333 33.19 -4.66 -7.49
CA GLU A 333 33.23 -3.19 -7.45
C GLU A 333 33.37 -2.66 -6.02
N ARG A 334 32.70 -3.29 -5.05
CA ARG A 334 32.84 -2.92 -3.63
C ARG A 334 34.28 -3.14 -3.14
N GLN A 335 34.90 -4.26 -3.48
CA GLN A 335 36.30 -4.51 -3.11
C GLN A 335 37.26 -3.53 -3.80
N GLU A 336 37.03 -3.20 -5.07
CA GLU A 336 37.84 -2.21 -5.78
C GLU A 336 37.73 -0.81 -5.15
N THR A 337 36.52 -0.37 -4.82
CA THR A 337 36.29 0.92 -4.15
C THR A 337 36.86 0.96 -2.74
N GLU A 338 36.73 -0.12 -1.95
CA GLU A 338 37.34 -0.24 -0.62
C GLU A 338 38.88 -0.16 -0.71
N ASN A 339 39.49 -0.88 -1.65
CA ASN A 339 40.93 -0.84 -1.87
C ASN A 339 41.40 0.55 -2.32
N ALA A 340 40.66 1.19 -3.26
CA ALA A 340 40.96 2.55 -3.70
C ALA A 340 40.87 3.53 -2.52
N LEU A 341 39.85 3.43 -1.66
CA LEU A 341 39.70 4.27 -0.47
C LEU A 341 40.86 4.09 0.51
N ILE A 342 41.29 2.85 0.77
CA ILE A 342 42.44 2.58 1.65
C ILE A 342 43.71 3.22 1.09
N THR A 343 43.97 3.08 -0.22
CA THR A 343 45.15 3.69 -0.85
C THR A 343 45.10 5.22 -0.82
N TYR A 344 43.92 5.81 -1.05
CA TYR A 344 43.71 7.25 -0.98
C TYR A 344 43.92 7.79 0.44
N GLN A 345 43.35 7.12 1.45
CA GLN A 345 43.53 7.51 2.86
C GLN A 345 45.00 7.41 3.30
N ALA A 346 45.73 6.39 2.85
CA ALA A 346 47.16 6.26 3.14
C ALA A 346 47.97 7.40 2.51
N ALA A 347 47.67 7.77 1.26
CA ALA A 347 48.31 8.90 0.58
C ALA A 347 47.99 10.24 1.27
N GLN A 348 46.72 10.46 1.64
CA GLN A 348 46.30 11.69 2.32
C GLN A 348 46.96 11.83 3.70
N LYS A 349 47.06 10.74 4.47
CA LYS A 349 47.78 10.75 5.76
C LYS A 349 49.26 11.11 5.59
N ALA A 350 49.93 10.53 4.59
CA ALA A 350 51.33 10.84 4.32
C ALA A 350 51.55 12.32 3.95
N GLU A 351 50.64 12.92 3.19
CA GLU A 351 50.73 14.34 2.84
C GLU A 351 50.44 15.25 4.04
N ILE A 352 49.45 14.92 4.88
CA ILE A 352 49.18 15.64 6.12
C ILE A 352 50.40 15.60 7.05
N ASP A 353 51.00 14.42 7.26
CA ASP A 353 52.18 14.26 8.11
C ASP A 353 53.36 15.09 7.60
N LYS A 354 53.52 15.19 6.27
CA LYS A 354 54.55 16.02 5.64
C LYS A 354 54.30 17.51 5.87
N VAL A 355 53.06 17.99 5.69
CA VAL A 355 52.70 19.40 5.93
C VAL A 355 52.84 19.76 7.40
N LEU A 356 52.37 18.92 8.31
CA LEU A 356 52.52 19.11 9.75
C LEU A 356 53.99 19.11 10.17
N GLY A 357 54.82 18.24 9.59
CA GLY A 357 56.27 18.23 9.81
C GLY A 357 56.93 19.54 9.38
N ALA A 358 56.56 20.08 8.22
CA ALA A 358 57.07 21.35 7.73
C ALA A 358 56.62 22.54 8.61
N GLN A 359 55.34 22.60 8.98
CA GLN A 359 54.82 23.66 9.86
C GLN A 359 55.46 23.62 11.24
N ARG A 360 55.64 22.43 11.81
CA ARG A 360 56.31 22.27 13.11
C ARG A 360 57.76 22.76 13.05
N ALA A 361 58.48 22.50 11.96
CA ALA A 361 59.84 23.00 11.79
C ALA A 361 59.88 24.54 11.74
N VAL A 362 58.92 25.19 11.06
CA VAL A 362 58.81 26.66 11.02
C VAL A 362 58.52 27.23 12.41
N VAL A 363 57.55 26.66 13.13
CA VAL A 363 57.18 27.15 14.47
C VAL A 363 58.33 26.98 15.48
N GLU A 364 59.06 25.87 15.42
CA GLU A 364 60.24 25.69 16.29
C GLU A 364 61.36 26.69 15.95
N GLN A 365 61.51 27.08 14.68
CA GLN A 365 62.45 28.13 14.30
C GLN A 365 62.01 29.50 14.82
N GLU A 366 60.75 29.90 14.63
CA GLU A 366 60.20 31.16 15.16
C GLU A 366 60.31 31.23 16.68
N LYS A 367 60.06 30.10 17.36
CA LYS A 367 60.24 29.99 18.82
C LYS A 367 61.70 30.23 19.22
N ALA A 368 62.67 29.63 18.52
CA ALA A 368 64.08 29.85 18.81
C ALA A 368 64.49 31.32 18.61
N GLU A 369 63.99 31.96 17.54
CA GLU A 369 64.21 33.40 17.27
C GLU A 369 63.59 34.28 18.38
N LEU A 370 62.38 33.97 18.84
CA LEU A 370 61.73 34.70 19.94
C LEU A 370 62.43 34.49 21.29
N GLU A 371 62.95 33.29 21.56
CA GLU A 371 63.74 33.00 22.76
C GLU A 371 65.04 33.83 22.79
N GLU A 372 65.70 33.99 21.64
CA GLU A 372 66.88 34.85 21.49
C GLU A 372 66.54 36.33 21.75
N VAL A 373 65.46 36.84 21.14
CA VAL A 373 64.99 38.23 21.37
C VAL A 373 64.61 38.47 22.84
N CYS A 374 63.98 37.48 23.50
CA CYS A 374 63.66 37.59 24.93
C CYS A 374 64.91 37.65 25.79
N ALA A 375 65.95 36.88 25.45
CA ALA A 375 67.23 36.92 26.15
C ALA A 375 67.89 38.30 26.02
N ASP A 376 67.93 38.86 24.81
CA ASP A 376 68.47 40.20 24.54
C ASP A 376 67.73 41.30 25.31
N LEU A 377 66.39 41.27 25.31
CA LEU A 377 65.57 42.23 26.05
C LEU A 377 65.78 42.11 27.57
N SER A 378 65.96 40.89 28.08
CA SER A 378 66.24 40.68 29.50
C SER A 378 67.60 41.28 29.90
N GLN A 379 68.62 41.12 29.06
CA GLN A 379 69.93 41.71 29.27
C GLN A 379 69.87 43.24 29.20
N HIS A 380 69.10 43.80 28.25
CA HIS A 380 68.89 45.24 28.14
C HIS A 380 68.19 45.82 29.37
N ARG A 381 67.14 45.15 29.87
CA ARG A 381 66.45 45.50 31.11
C ARG A 381 67.43 45.53 32.28
N ASP A 382 68.23 44.51 32.46
CA ASP A 382 69.17 44.41 33.58
C ASP A 382 70.24 45.53 33.51
N GLY A 383 70.67 45.90 32.29
CA GLY A 383 71.51 47.07 32.06
C GLY A 383 70.85 48.40 32.47
N LEU A 384 69.56 48.60 32.12
CA LEU A 384 68.80 49.80 32.51
C LEU A 384 68.56 49.86 34.02
N VAL A 385 68.27 48.74 34.67
CA VAL A 385 68.12 48.67 36.13
C VAL A 385 69.42 49.07 36.82
N SER A 386 70.56 48.57 36.33
CA SER A 386 71.88 48.95 36.85
C SER A 386 72.13 50.45 36.67
N ALA A 387 71.77 51.02 35.52
CA ALA A 387 71.90 52.46 35.27
C ALA A 387 70.99 53.30 36.19
N LEU A 388 69.75 52.89 36.41
CA LEU A 388 68.83 53.54 37.35
C LEU A 388 69.39 53.55 38.77
N GLN A 389 69.94 52.43 39.24
CA GLN A 389 70.58 52.35 40.56
C GLN A 389 71.77 53.31 40.68
N THR A 390 72.57 53.48 39.62
CA THR A 390 73.67 54.46 39.63
C THR A 390 73.16 55.90 39.68
N LEU A 391 72.08 56.22 38.96
CA LEU A 391 71.45 57.54 38.97
C LEU A 391 70.78 57.84 40.32
N GLU A 392 70.13 56.85 40.94
CA GLU A 392 69.57 56.97 42.28
C GLU A 392 70.67 57.23 43.32
N ALA A 393 71.79 56.54 43.24
CA ALA A 393 72.95 56.80 44.12
C ALA A 393 73.52 58.21 43.90
N GLN A 394 73.59 58.68 42.65
CA GLN A 394 74.00 60.06 42.33
C GLN A 394 72.99 61.08 42.89
N ALA A 395 71.69 60.83 42.77
CA ALA A 395 70.64 61.68 43.31
C ALA A 395 70.67 61.73 44.85
N GLN A 396 70.96 60.60 45.50
CA GLN A 396 71.15 60.54 46.95
C GLN A 396 72.38 61.35 47.39
N ASN A 397 73.50 61.26 46.68
CA ASN A 397 74.70 62.07 46.94
C ASN A 397 74.44 63.57 46.73
N LEU A 398 73.72 63.94 45.67
CA LEU A 398 73.30 65.32 45.43
C LEU A 398 72.36 65.82 46.53
N ASN A 399 71.40 65.00 46.96
CA ASN A 399 70.50 65.33 48.06
C ASN A 399 71.25 65.50 49.39
N ALA A 400 72.28 64.68 49.65
CA ALA A 400 73.16 64.88 50.80
C ALA A 400 73.91 66.22 50.71
N SER A 401 74.45 66.57 49.53
CA SER A 401 75.08 67.89 49.31
C SER A 401 74.12 69.06 49.49
N VAL A 402 72.85 68.89 49.08
CA VAL A 402 71.79 69.88 49.29
C VAL A 402 71.41 69.96 50.77
N ALA A 403 71.45 68.84 51.51
CA ALA A 403 71.22 68.84 52.95
C ALA A 403 72.34 69.58 53.71
N ASP A 404 73.60 69.40 53.30
CA ASP A 404 74.75 70.13 53.85
C ASP A 404 74.65 71.63 53.53
N LEU A 405 74.30 72.00 52.29
CA LEU A 405 74.03 73.39 51.92
C LEU A 405 72.84 73.99 52.68
N LYS A 406 71.82 73.19 53.00
CA LYS A 406 70.70 73.61 53.86
C LYS A 406 71.12 73.79 55.31
N ALA A 407 72.07 73.02 55.82
CA ALA A 407 72.63 73.23 57.15
C ALA A 407 73.44 74.53 57.22
N ASP A 408 74.19 74.86 56.16
CA ASP A 408 74.89 76.14 56.04
C ASP A 408 73.92 77.33 55.91
N VAL A 409 72.80 77.13 55.20
CA VAL A 409 71.72 78.12 55.12
C VAL A 409 71.00 78.26 56.46
N ALA A 410 70.79 77.19 57.23
CA ALA A 410 70.18 77.25 58.56
C ALA A 410 71.02 78.07 59.57
N ILE A 411 72.35 78.00 59.48
CA ILE A 411 73.27 78.85 60.28
C ILE A 411 73.18 80.33 59.89
N LEU A 412 72.83 80.63 58.63
CA LEU A 412 72.58 81.98 58.13
C LEU A 412 71.14 82.46 58.42
N GLU A 413 70.17 81.55 58.49
CA GLU A 413 68.77 81.80 58.84
C GLU A 413 68.58 82.05 60.35
N GLU A 414 69.37 81.42 61.23
CA GLU A 414 69.37 81.70 62.69
C GLU A 414 69.82 83.14 63.02
N ARG A 415 70.59 83.78 62.12
CA ARG A 415 70.94 85.22 62.18
C ARG A 415 69.85 86.14 61.62
N LYS A 416 68.89 85.60 60.87
CA LYS A 416 67.79 86.32 60.22
C LYS A 416 66.46 86.15 60.98
N GLU A 417 66.31 85.07 61.75
CA GLU A 417 65.15 84.73 62.59
C GLU A 417 65.00 85.60 63.85
N GLN A 418 65.96 86.49 64.17
CA GLN A 418 65.74 87.59 65.11
C GLN A 418 64.93 88.76 64.53
N GLU A 419 64.76 88.85 63.21
CA GLU A 419 64.05 89.98 62.55
C GLU A 419 62.71 89.62 61.90
N THR A 420 62.32 88.35 61.80
CA THR A 420 61.10 87.96 61.08
C THR A 420 60.20 87.00 61.84
N ALA A 421 60.03 87.25 63.14
CA ALA A 421 58.98 86.63 63.97
C ALA A 421 57.58 87.26 63.78
N GLU A 422 57.35 88.12 62.78
CA GLU A 422 56.09 88.88 62.69
C GLU A 422 55.24 88.68 61.42
N LEU A 423 55.61 87.83 60.46
CA LEU A 423 54.78 87.61 59.27
C LEU A 423 54.35 86.15 59.11
N GLU A 424 53.11 85.92 59.58
CA GLU A 424 52.16 84.97 59.01
C GLU A 424 52.53 83.48 59.12
N ARG A 425 52.00 82.70 60.08
CA ARG A 425 50.57 82.46 60.33
C ARG A 425 49.71 82.62 59.07
N LEU A 426 49.54 81.53 58.31
CA LEU A 426 48.25 80.81 58.22
C LEU A 426 48.27 79.68 57.16
N LYS A 427 47.88 78.50 57.64
CA LYS A 427 46.95 77.52 57.04
C LYS A 427 47.42 76.77 55.78
N ALA A 428 47.80 75.50 55.91
CA ALA A 428 46.92 74.35 56.14
C ALA A 428 45.95 74.08 54.97
N THR A 429 46.28 73.02 54.21
CA THR A 429 45.48 71.80 53.95
C THR A 429 44.03 71.98 53.54
N THR A 430 43.57 71.26 52.48
CA THR A 430 42.34 70.40 52.49
C THR A 430 41.91 69.89 51.07
N THR A 431 41.99 68.56 50.93
CA THR A 431 41.05 67.56 50.32
C THR A 431 40.72 67.42 48.82
N VAL A 432 40.98 66.20 48.32
CA VAL A 432 40.06 65.11 47.85
C VAL A 432 38.81 65.48 47.02
N VAL A 433 38.66 64.85 45.84
CA VAL A 433 37.37 64.33 45.31
C VAL A 433 37.56 63.03 44.51
N PHE A 434 36.62 62.12 44.71
CA PHE A 434 36.38 60.80 44.10
C PHE A 434 36.15 60.80 42.58
N ASP A 435 36.40 59.66 41.92
CA ASP A 435 35.43 59.15 40.94
C ASP A 435 35.44 57.62 40.83
N LYS A 436 34.25 57.01 40.96
CA LYS A 436 33.98 55.57 40.81
C LYS A 436 33.41 55.34 39.41
N ARG A 437 34.11 54.57 38.57
CA ARG A 437 33.56 53.97 37.35
C ARG A 437 33.03 52.57 37.65
N SER A 438 31.81 52.29 37.23
CA SER A 438 31.24 50.94 37.13
C SER A 438 31.28 50.49 35.66
N PRO A 439 31.73 49.26 35.32
CA PRO A 439 31.64 48.76 33.96
C PRO A 439 30.35 47.94 33.76
N ALA A 440 29.60 48.26 32.70
CA ALA A 440 28.60 47.37 32.13
C ALA A 440 29.32 46.35 31.23
N SER A 441 29.21 45.07 31.56
CA SER A 441 29.73 43.96 30.75
C SER A 441 28.55 43.32 30.01
N THR A 442 28.47 43.55 28.70
CA THR A 442 27.51 42.92 27.80
C THR A 442 28.27 41.91 26.95
N ALA A 443 28.19 40.62 27.31
CA ALA A 443 28.79 39.53 26.56
C ALA A 443 27.84 39.10 25.44
N VAL A 444 27.92 39.77 24.29
CA VAL A 444 27.50 39.22 22.98
C VAL A 444 28.68 39.42 22.05
N ILE A 445 29.26 38.33 21.54
CA ILE A 445 30.45 38.38 20.69
C ILE A 445 30.06 39.14 19.40
N PRO A 446 30.67 40.29 19.10
CA PRO A 446 30.33 41.04 17.90
C PRO A 446 30.81 40.28 16.66
N PHE A 447 29.98 40.26 15.61
CA PHE A 447 30.38 39.80 14.29
C PHE A 447 31.61 40.57 13.81
N HIS A 448 32.75 39.89 13.64
CA HIS A 448 33.99 40.51 13.20
C HIS A 448 34.05 40.62 11.67
N ARG A 449 34.45 41.79 11.18
CA ARG A 449 34.74 42.06 9.75
C ARG A 449 36.02 41.30 9.36
N PRO A 450 35.99 40.34 8.41
CA PRO A 450 37.21 39.84 7.81
C PRO A 450 37.84 40.95 6.96
N ASN A 451 39.16 41.11 7.02
CA ASN A 451 39.80 42.31 6.49
C ASN A 451 39.98 42.37 4.96
N THR A 452 39.80 41.27 4.21
CA THR A 452 40.08 41.26 2.76
C THR A 452 39.40 40.06 2.07
N ALA A 453 38.11 40.16 1.76
CA ALA A 453 37.46 39.24 0.82
C ALA A 453 37.40 39.89 -0.58
N GLN A 454 37.57 39.09 -1.63
CA GLN A 454 37.45 39.59 -2.99
C GLN A 454 35.97 39.92 -3.29
N VAL A 455 35.69 41.19 -3.58
CA VAL A 455 34.36 41.64 -3.99
C VAL A 455 34.13 41.29 -5.47
N TRP A 456 32.94 40.82 -5.80
CA TRP A 456 32.54 40.44 -7.15
C TRP A 456 31.08 40.81 -7.41
N PHE A 457 30.68 40.95 -8.67
CA PHE A 457 29.35 41.45 -9.06
C PHE A 457 28.46 40.36 -9.66
N CYS A 458 27.13 40.55 -9.66
CA CYS A 458 26.18 39.59 -10.25
C CYS A 458 26.55 39.10 -11.67
N SER A 459 27.17 39.96 -12.50
CA SER A 459 27.65 39.59 -13.85
C SER A 459 28.71 38.49 -13.90
N GLU A 460 29.40 38.26 -12.79
CA GLU A 460 30.46 37.25 -12.65
C GLU A 460 29.92 35.95 -12.04
N ALA A 461 28.68 35.92 -11.53
CA ALA A 461 28.09 34.80 -10.81
C ALA A 461 28.19 33.49 -11.58
N GLY A 462 27.80 33.52 -12.86
CA GLY A 462 27.80 32.31 -13.68
C GLY A 462 29.18 31.69 -13.83
N GLN A 463 30.25 32.49 -13.88
CA GLN A 463 31.62 31.97 -13.96
C GLN A 463 32.10 31.47 -12.59
N ILE A 464 31.83 32.22 -11.53
CA ILE A 464 32.25 31.86 -10.17
C ILE A 464 31.60 30.56 -9.70
N ILE A 465 30.31 30.36 -9.98
CA ILE A 465 29.60 29.13 -9.66
C ILE A 465 30.12 27.96 -10.51
N LYS A 466 30.42 28.19 -11.80
CA LYS A 466 31.03 27.18 -12.68
C LYS A 466 32.40 26.74 -12.18
N ASP A 467 33.20 27.65 -11.62
CA ASP A 467 34.56 27.38 -11.12
C ASP A 467 34.58 26.76 -9.72
N CYS A 468 33.45 26.75 -9.00
CA CYS A 468 33.35 26.11 -7.69
C CYS A 468 33.51 24.59 -7.81
N ALA A 469 34.59 24.06 -7.22
CA ALA A 469 34.86 22.61 -7.19
C ALA A 469 33.99 21.86 -6.16
N LEU A 470 33.40 22.56 -5.19
CA LEU A 470 32.62 21.95 -4.10
C LEU A 470 31.21 21.52 -4.54
N LEU A 471 30.68 22.11 -5.61
CA LEU A 471 29.33 21.85 -6.09
C LEU A 471 29.33 20.85 -7.24
N THR A 472 28.36 19.92 -7.24
CA THR A 472 28.08 19.05 -8.38
C THR A 472 27.50 19.85 -9.55
N GLY A 473 27.39 19.25 -10.74
CA GLY A 473 26.72 19.91 -11.87
C GLY A 473 25.26 20.30 -11.58
N ALA A 474 24.58 19.53 -10.72
CA ALA A 474 23.25 19.86 -10.21
C ALA A 474 23.32 20.95 -9.13
N GLY A 475 24.25 20.83 -8.18
CA GLY A 475 24.49 21.83 -7.13
C GLY A 475 24.84 23.22 -7.66
N LYS A 476 25.54 23.31 -8.79
CA LYS A 476 25.82 24.58 -9.48
C LYS A 476 24.54 25.26 -9.96
N LYS A 477 23.63 24.50 -10.59
CA LYS A 477 22.32 25.03 -11.03
C LYS A 477 21.45 25.42 -9.83
N LEU A 478 21.51 24.64 -8.75
CA LEU A 478 20.80 24.93 -7.51
C LEU A 478 21.34 26.21 -6.86
N MET A 479 22.66 26.41 -6.83
CA MET A 479 23.29 27.63 -6.33
C MET A 479 22.89 28.84 -7.17
N GLU A 480 22.91 28.73 -8.51
CA GLU A 480 22.38 29.79 -9.39
C GLU A 480 20.92 30.15 -9.04
N GLN A 481 20.06 29.15 -8.83
CA GLN A 481 18.66 29.36 -8.47
C GLN A 481 18.53 30.02 -7.09
N PHE A 482 19.22 29.49 -6.10
CA PHE A 482 19.24 30.01 -4.74
C PHE A 482 19.68 31.47 -4.71
N MET A 483 20.81 31.80 -5.34
CA MET A 483 21.34 33.16 -5.39
C MET A 483 20.33 34.13 -5.99
N ALA A 484 19.73 33.80 -7.12
CA ALA A 484 18.78 34.70 -7.77
C ALA A 484 17.46 34.87 -7.01
N LEU A 485 16.98 33.83 -6.33
CA LEU A 485 15.79 33.94 -5.47
C LEU A 485 16.05 34.90 -4.32
N VAL A 486 17.17 34.73 -3.63
CA VAL A 486 17.49 35.57 -2.47
C VAL A 486 17.76 37.02 -2.90
N LEU A 487 18.40 37.25 -4.05
CA LEU A 487 18.57 38.59 -4.63
C LEU A 487 17.26 39.25 -5.06
N ALA A 488 16.30 38.46 -5.55
CA ALA A 488 14.96 38.93 -5.89
C ALA A 488 14.09 39.28 -4.66
N GLY A 489 14.63 39.09 -3.45
CA GLY A 489 13.92 39.29 -2.17
C GLY A 489 13.00 38.14 -1.80
N GLU A 490 13.13 36.97 -2.44
CA GLU A 490 12.45 35.76 -2.00
C GLU A 490 13.18 35.13 -0.80
N THR A 491 12.46 34.32 -0.02
CA THR A 491 13.02 33.57 1.10
C THR A 491 12.87 32.08 0.82
N PRO A 492 13.76 31.46 0.04
CA PRO A 492 13.64 30.06 -0.32
C PRO A 492 13.76 29.17 0.91
N LEU A 493 12.94 28.11 0.94
CA LEU A 493 12.97 27.05 1.93
C LEU A 493 13.86 25.91 1.43
N LEU A 494 14.94 25.65 2.16
CA LEU A 494 15.91 24.60 1.85
C LEU A 494 15.56 23.33 2.61
N VAL A 495 15.49 22.21 1.88
CA VAL A 495 15.19 20.87 2.42
C VAL A 495 16.10 19.86 1.76
N GLY A 496 16.65 18.91 2.51
CA GLY A 496 17.49 17.84 1.98
C GLY A 496 18.67 17.48 2.87
N SER A 497 19.41 16.44 2.49
CA SER A 497 20.55 15.96 3.28
C SER A 497 21.76 16.89 3.27
N ASP A 498 21.93 17.67 2.20
CA ASP A 498 23.14 18.46 1.97
C ASP A 498 22.95 19.95 2.34
N VAL A 499 21.86 20.32 3.02
CA VAL A 499 21.49 21.73 3.30
C VAL A 499 22.58 22.47 4.07
N GLU A 500 23.14 21.87 5.13
CA GLU A 500 24.18 22.52 5.95
C GLU A 500 25.45 22.80 5.16
N ASP A 501 25.94 21.80 4.41
CA ASP A 501 27.15 21.92 3.58
C ASP A 501 26.92 22.90 2.41
N PHE A 502 25.74 22.88 1.80
CA PHE A 502 25.36 23.81 0.74
C PHE A 502 25.34 25.26 1.25
N LEU A 503 24.79 25.50 2.45
CA LEU A 503 24.77 26.81 3.08
C LEU A 503 26.19 27.28 3.41
N LEU A 504 27.06 26.42 3.90
CA LEU A 504 28.46 26.75 4.17
C LEU A 504 29.20 27.20 2.90
N ILE A 505 28.94 26.54 1.77
CA ILE A 505 29.47 26.94 0.45
C ILE A 505 28.89 28.30 0.03
N ALA A 506 27.58 28.49 0.17
CA ALA A 506 26.90 29.75 -0.13
C ALA A 506 27.45 30.93 0.69
N GLU A 507 27.68 30.74 1.99
CA GLU A 507 28.28 31.72 2.89
C GLU A 507 29.65 32.16 2.40
N SER A 508 30.50 31.21 2.00
CA SER A 508 31.85 31.48 1.49
C SER A 508 31.82 32.23 0.15
N LEU A 509 30.89 31.88 -0.75
CA LEU A 509 30.78 32.46 -2.08
C LEU A 509 30.17 33.87 -2.09
N MET A 510 29.17 34.13 -1.23
CA MET A 510 28.38 35.37 -1.30
C MET A 510 28.64 36.34 -0.14
N ALA A 511 28.96 35.83 1.04
CA ALA A 511 28.92 36.63 2.27
C ALA A 511 30.26 36.65 3.00
N SER A 512 31.37 36.32 2.33
CA SER A 512 32.70 36.27 2.93
C SER A 512 32.78 35.32 4.14
N GLY A 513 31.99 34.24 4.11
CA GLY A 513 31.84 33.29 5.22
C GLY A 513 31.04 33.84 6.40
N ARG A 514 30.17 34.84 6.19
CA ARG A 514 29.32 35.43 7.24
C ARG A 514 27.88 34.94 7.10
N SER A 515 27.37 34.35 8.18
CA SER A 515 25.95 34.04 8.32
C SER A 515 25.39 34.57 9.63
N ALA A 516 24.22 35.21 9.57
CA ALA A 516 23.40 35.48 10.74
C ALA A 516 22.40 34.32 10.90
N ARG A 517 22.65 33.43 11.86
CA ARG A 517 21.83 32.23 12.07
C ARG A 517 20.89 32.41 13.27
N LEU A 518 19.61 32.11 13.08
CA LEU A 518 18.60 32.07 14.13
C LEU A 518 17.87 30.74 14.05
N GLU A 519 18.00 29.90 15.08
CA GLU A 519 17.17 28.71 15.22
C GLU A 519 15.74 29.13 15.57
N ALA A 520 14.78 28.69 14.77
CA ALA A 520 13.38 28.97 15.02
C ALA A 520 12.86 28.09 16.16
N ASP A 521 12.20 28.74 17.11
CA ASP A 521 11.62 28.08 18.27
C ASP A 521 10.16 28.55 18.48
N PRO A 522 9.39 27.90 19.38
CA PRO A 522 8.00 28.26 19.62
C PRO A 522 7.77 29.69 20.15
N THR A 523 8.83 30.43 20.52
CA THR A 523 8.72 31.82 20.97
C THR A 523 8.69 32.83 19.82
N ILE A 524 9.07 32.40 18.61
CA ILE A 524 8.96 33.22 17.40
C ILE A 524 7.54 33.08 16.83
N LEU A 525 6.69 34.05 17.15
CA LEU A 525 5.28 34.04 16.75
C LEU A 525 4.97 35.13 15.72
N THR A 526 5.64 36.27 15.86
CA THR A 526 5.43 37.46 15.04
C THR A 526 6.67 37.84 14.26
N PHE A 527 6.50 38.69 13.25
CA PHE A 527 7.60 39.25 12.48
C PHE A 527 8.63 40.01 13.34
N GLU A 528 8.19 40.66 14.42
CA GLU A 528 9.09 41.44 15.30
C GLU A 528 10.01 40.54 16.15
N ASP A 529 9.56 39.33 16.47
CA ASP A 529 10.33 38.35 17.25
C ASP A 529 11.59 37.87 16.51
N LEU A 530 11.64 38.05 15.17
CA LEU A 530 12.83 37.79 14.37
C LEU A 530 13.97 38.74 14.70
N TRP A 531 13.67 39.96 15.17
CA TRP A 531 14.66 41.02 15.41
C TRP A 531 14.99 41.16 16.89
N VAL A 532 14.02 40.90 17.76
CA VAL A 532 14.16 41.08 19.21
C VAL A 532 13.68 39.83 19.92
N ARG A 533 14.49 39.27 20.83
CA ARG A 533 14.09 38.11 21.63
C ARG A 533 12.95 38.47 22.58
N ALA A 534 11.87 37.71 22.50
CA ALA A 534 10.76 37.79 23.43
C ALA A 534 11.24 37.67 24.89
N GLY A 535 10.73 38.54 25.76
CA GLY A 535 11.03 38.56 27.20
C GLY A 535 12.33 39.26 27.63
N THR A 536 13.38 39.23 26.81
CA THR A 536 14.67 39.89 27.14
C THR A 536 14.88 41.24 26.46
N GLY A 537 14.23 41.48 25.32
CA GLY A 537 14.42 42.70 24.54
C GLY A 537 15.78 42.80 23.85
N LEU A 538 16.59 41.74 23.89
CA LEU A 538 17.91 41.72 23.26
C LEU A 538 17.79 41.49 21.75
N PRO A 539 18.66 42.13 20.93
CA PRO A 539 18.67 41.91 19.49
C PRO A 539 19.08 40.48 19.15
N THR A 540 18.37 39.86 18.22
CA THR A 540 18.68 38.53 17.69
C THR A 540 19.92 38.58 16.78
N PRO A 541 20.51 37.43 16.42
CA PRO A 541 21.56 37.37 15.40
C PRO A 541 21.13 37.98 14.06
N LEU A 542 19.85 37.83 13.67
CA LEU A 542 19.30 38.47 12.47
C LEU A 542 19.32 39.99 12.56
N ALA A 543 18.95 40.58 13.71
CA ALA A 543 19.04 42.02 13.90
C ALA A 543 20.47 42.54 13.81
N GLN A 544 21.45 41.78 14.31
CA GLN A 544 22.87 42.13 14.17
C GLN A 544 23.32 42.05 12.71
N GLY A 545 22.94 41.00 11.98
CA GLY A 545 23.22 40.86 10.56
C GLY A 545 22.60 41.98 9.72
N LEU A 546 21.37 42.37 10.05
CA LEU A 546 20.66 43.48 9.41
C LEU A 546 21.40 44.80 9.64
N ALA A 547 21.88 45.05 10.87
CA ALA A 547 22.66 46.25 11.19
C ALA A 547 23.97 46.33 10.38
N LEU A 548 24.63 45.20 10.13
CA LEU A 548 25.84 45.14 9.28
C LEU A 548 25.52 45.40 7.80
N ALA A 549 24.46 44.79 7.29
CA ALA A 549 24.01 44.99 5.92
C ALA A 549 23.50 46.43 5.66
N SER A 550 23.08 47.14 6.71
CA SER A 550 22.59 48.52 6.67
C SER A 550 23.63 49.58 7.07
N SER A 551 24.85 49.17 7.40
CA SER A 551 25.90 50.08 7.87
C SER A 551 26.46 50.99 6.77
N GLU A 552 27.22 52.03 7.14
CA GLU A 552 27.87 52.95 6.17
C GLU A 552 28.77 52.22 5.15
N ASN A 553 29.30 51.06 5.53
CA ASN A 553 30.06 50.17 4.65
C ASN A 553 29.33 48.82 4.57
N PRO A 554 28.25 48.73 3.78
CA PRO A 554 27.31 47.63 3.86
C PRO A 554 27.98 46.34 3.39
N CYS A 555 27.80 45.29 4.19
CA CYS A 555 28.40 43.98 3.96
C CYS A 555 27.34 42.97 3.56
N SER A 556 27.69 42.04 2.68
CA SER A 556 26.79 40.93 2.36
C SER A 556 26.76 39.91 3.49
N VAL A 557 25.56 39.62 3.99
CA VAL A 557 25.28 38.72 5.11
C VAL A 557 24.25 37.70 4.68
N LEU A 558 24.56 36.41 4.83
CA LEU A 558 23.58 35.35 4.65
C LEU A 558 22.76 35.15 5.92
N ALA A 559 21.50 35.54 5.91
CA ALA A 559 20.58 35.40 7.01
C ALA A 559 19.83 34.08 6.89
N ILE A 560 20.09 33.16 7.83
CA ILE A 560 19.57 31.79 7.82
C ILE A 560 18.64 31.63 9.03
N ILE A 561 17.38 31.30 8.76
CA ILE A 561 16.43 30.90 9.81
C ILE A 561 16.31 29.38 9.78
N GLU A 562 16.89 28.73 10.78
CA GLU A 562 16.97 27.27 10.84
C GLU A 562 15.68 26.69 11.41
N ARG A 563 15.18 25.59 10.84
CA ARG A 563 14.05 24.81 11.36
C ARG A 563 12.76 25.60 11.52
N VAL A 564 12.37 26.38 10.50
CA VAL A 564 11.25 27.33 10.60
C VAL A 564 9.93 26.69 11.03
N GLU A 565 9.75 25.41 10.73
CA GLU A 565 8.59 24.60 11.10
C GLU A 565 8.41 24.41 12.61
N ARG A 566 9.44 24.68 13.42
CA ARG A 566 9.37 24.67 14.89
C ARG A 566 8.76 25.93 15.50
N SER A 567 8.40 26.90 14.66
CA SER A 567 7.81 28.20 15.04
C SER A 567 6.49 28.44 14.32
N GLY A 568 5.82 29.57 14.60
CA GLY A 568 4.63 30.00 13.86
C GLY A 568 4.93 30.58 12.47
N ALA A 569 5.78 29.94 11.67
CA ALA A 569 6.33 30.47 10.42
C ALA A 569 5.28 30.87 9.38
N ARG A 570 4.13 30.22 9.32
CA ARG A 570 3.01 30.58 8.45
C ARG A 570 2.50 32.01 8.67
N PHE A 571 2.74 32.58 9.87
CA PHE A 571 2.33 33.94 10.20
C PHE A 571 3.40 34.99 9.90
N TRP A 572 4.67 34.71 10.21
CA TRP A 572 5.73 35.71 10.09
C TRP A 572 6.53 35.62 8.78
N LEU A 573 6.72 34.42 8.21
CA LEU A 573 7.56 34.23 7.02
C LEU A 573 7.00 34.93 5.77
N PRO A 574 5.68 34.89 5.49
CA PRO A 574 5.12 35.66 4.37
C PRO A 574 5.36 37.17 4.51
N ALA A 575 5.26 37.71 5.72
CA ALA A 575 5.51 39.13 5.99
C ALA A 575 6.98 39.50 5.77
N LEU A 576 7.90 38.61 6.18
CA LEU A 576 9.34 38.77 5.93
C LEU A 576 9.64 38.81 4.42
N THR A 577 9.12 37.85 3.66
CA THR A 577 9.32 37.79 2.21
C THR A 577 8.66 38.96 1.48
N ASP A 578 7.50 39.44 1.95
CA ASP A 578 6.84 40.64 1.40
C ASP A 578 7.68 41.91 1.61
N ARG A 579 8.26 42.10 2.81
CA ARG A 579 9.13 43.26 3.12
C ARG A 579 10.43 43.21 2.33
N ALA A 580 11.06 42.04 2.22
CA ALA A 580 12.24 41.84 1.39
C ALA A 580 11.97 42.22 -0.08
N ARG A 581 10.84 41.76 -0.66
CA ARG A 581 10.42 42.11 -2.03
C ARG A 581 10.09 43.58 -2.25
N ARG A 582 9.73 44.33 -1.20
CA ARG A 582 9.46 45.77 -1.28
C ARG A 582 10.74 46.62 -1.17
N GLY A 583 11.86 46.00 -0.82
CA GLY A 583 13.10 46.71 -0.55
C GLY A 583 13.15 47.35 0.84
N ASP A 584 12.28 46.93 1.77
CA ASP A 584 12.33 47.39 3.17
C ASP A 584 13.55 46.84 3.91
N LEU A 585 14.17 45.78 3.38
CA LEU A 585 15.41 45.19 3.86
C LEU A 585 16.54 45.46 2.86
N PRO A 586 17.79 45.66 3.33
CA PRO A 586 18.93 45.86 2.45
C PRO A 586 19.12 44.68 1.50
N ARG A 587 19.43 44.95 0.22
CA ARG A 587 19.63 43.89 -0.79
C ARG A 587 20.81 42.96 -0.48
N ARG A 588 21.76 43.43 0.33
CA ARG A 588 22.90 42.65 0.85
C ARG A 588 22.53 41.73 2.03
N PHE A 589 21.30 41.83 2.54
CA PHE A 589 20.77 40.96 3.57
C PHE A 589 20.06 39.76 2.92
N LEU A 590 20.83 38.71 2.65
CA LEU A 590 20.43 37.57 1.85
C LEU A 590 19.64 36.56 2.71
N LEU A 591 18.32 36.52 2.58
CA LEU A 591 17.43 35.71 3.43
C LEU A 591 17.16 34.31 2.88
N CYS A 592 17.34 33.28 3.71
CA CYS A 592 16.83 31.93 3.46
C CYS A 592 16.39 31.24 4.76
N ALA A 593 15.65 30.15 4.61
CA ALA A 593 15.16 29.37 5.73
C ALA A 593 15.33 27.87 5.46
N THR A 594 15.49 27.06 6.52
CA THR A 594 15.60 25.60 6.42
C THR A 594 14.40 24.92 7.06
N VAL A 595 14.06 23.74 6.55
CA VAL A 595 13.05 22.85 7.14
C VAL A 595 13.68 21.47 7.33
N ASP A 596 13.68 20.98 8.56
CA ASP A 596 14.18 19.63 8.87
C ASP A 596 13.06 18.60 8.72
N ASP A 597 11.87 18.89 9.29
CA ASP A 597 10.68 18.02 9.18
C ASP A 597 9.71 18.54 8.11
N ALA A 598 9.86 18.03 6.89
CA ALA A 598 9.06 18.44 5.73
C ALA A 598 7.62 17.93 5.74
N ASP A 599 7.26 17.02 6.66
CA ASP A 599 5.96 16.34 6.71
C ASP A 599 5.05 16.89 7.84
N CYS A 600 5.52 17.87 8.60
CA CYS A 600 4.72 18.48 9.66
C CYS A 600 3.69 19.51 9.12
N GLU A 601 2.62 19.76 9.88
CA GLU A 601 1.52 20.67 9.49
C GLU A 601 2.03 22.08 9.13
N GLU A 602 3.01 22.58 9.88
CA GLU A 602 3.57 23.91 9.66
C GLU A 602 4.33 23.97 8.32
N ALA A 603 5.15 22.95 8.03
CA ALA A 603 5.85 22.80 6.76
C ALA A 603 4.88 22.70 5.56
N GLU A 604 3.79 21.95 5.69
CA GLU A 604 2.73 21.87 4.67
C GLU A 604 2.08 23.23 4.41
N ALA A 605 1.78 24.00 5.45
CA ALA A 605 1.20 25.34 5.30
C ALA A 605 2.14 26.30 4.55
N LEU A 606 3.46 26.13 4.70
CA LEU A 606 4.46 26.93 4.00
C LEU A 606 4.63 26.56 2.52
N ARG A 607 4.40 25.29 2.13
CA ARG A 607 4.49 24.83 0.72
C ARG A 607 3.64 25.64 -0.25
N VAL A 608 2.48 26.12 0.18
CA VAL A 608 1.54 26.84 -0.70
C VAL A 608 2.06 28.21 -1.14
N ARG A 609 2.92 28.85 -0.33
CA ARG A 609 3.31 30.26 -0.53
C ARG A 609 4.78 30.45 -0.85
N GLN A 610 5.65 29.59 -0.32
CA GLN A 610 7.10 29.72 -0.44
C GLN A 610 7.68 28.77 -1.48
N ILE A 611 8.87 29.11 -1.98
CA ILE A 611 9.59 28.31 -2.97
C ILE A 611 10.48 27.33 -2.22
N TRP A 612 10.38 26.06 -2.58
CA TRP A 612 11.14 24.98 -1.97
C TRP A 612 12.29 24.58 -2.89
N LEU A 613 13.49 24.50 -2.33
CA LEU A 613 14.67 24.00 -3.00
C LEU A 613 15.10 22.69 -2.34
N GLN A 614 15.08 21.61 -3.12
CA GLN A 614 15.57 20.31 -2.70
C GLN A 614 17.09 20.27 -2.86
N VAL A 615 17.80 20.06 -1.75
CA VAL A 615 19.25 20.13 -1.63
C VAL A 615 19.80 18.72 -1.34
N ASP A 616 19.59 17.82 -2.30
CA ASP A 616 20.09 16.45 -2.24
C ASP A 616 21.14 16.22 -3.35
N GLY A 617 22.32 15.72 -2.98
CA GLY A 617 23.43 15.51 -3.91
C GLY A 617 23.96 16.80 -4.56
N ALA A 618 23.77 17.93 -3.89
CA ALA A 618 24.25 19.24 -4.36
C ALA A 618 25.77 19.38 -4.17
N VAL A 619 26.31 18.73 -3.15
CA VAL A 619 27.72 18.81 -2.78
C VAL A 619 28.47 17.58 -3.33
N ALA A 620 29.66 17.79 -3.90
CA ALA A 620 30.44 16.69 -4.45
C ALA A 620 31.00 15.78 -3.33
N ARG A 621 31.02 14.46 -3.55
CA ARG A 621 31.30 13.46 -2.49
C ARG A 621 32.72 13.53 -1.91
N ASP A 622 33.70 13.97 -2.69
CA ASP A 622 35.11 14.05 -2.26
C ASP A 622 35.50 15.41 -1.66
N THR A 623 34.52 16.29 -1.46
CA THR A 623 34.75 17.70 -1.11
C THR A 623 35.28 17.91 0.30
N ALA A 624 35.00 16.99 1.24
CA ALA A 624 35.48 17.10 2.61
C ALA A 624 37.01 17.28 2.71
N THR A 625 37.75 16.72 1.74
CA THR A 625 39.22 16.81 1.71
C THR A 625 39.75 18.15 1.20
N VAL A 626 38.98 18.85 0.36
CA VAL A 626 39.37 20.13 -0.25
C VAL A 626 38.61 21.33 0.35
N ALA A 627 37.52 21.08 1.07
CA ALA A 627 36.67 22.10 1.69
C ALA A 627 37.44 23.07 2.59
N PRO A 628 38.39 22.65 3.45
CA PRO A 628 39.17 23.59 4.26
C PRO A 628 39.97 24.60 3.42
N LEU A 629 40.45 24.19 2.25
CA LEU A 629 41.15 25.08 1.32
C LEU A 629 40.19 26.08 0.70
N TRP A 630 39.07 25.60 0.12
CA TRP A 630 38.09 26.44 -0.58
C TRP A 630 37.23 27.32 0.33
N LEU A 631 37.14 27.00 1.62
CA LEU A 631 36.42 27.77 2.65
C LEU A 631 37.37 28.65 3.50
N SER A 632 38.68 28.55 3.25
CA SER A 632 39.69 29.41 3.90
C SER A 632 39.51 30.87 3.50
N SER A 633 40.04 31.78 4.33
CA SER A 633 39.93 33.22 4.12
C SER A 633 40.42 33.70 2.74
N GLY A 634 41.37 33.00 2.13
CA GLY A 634 41.91 33.35 0.80
C GLY A 634 40.97 33.07 -0.38
N TYR A 635 39.97 32.18 -0.21
CA TYR A 635 39.01 31.83 -1.25
C TYR A 635 37.61 32.38 -1.00
N ARG A 636 37.40 33.06 0.14
CA ARG A 636 36.15 33.72 0.48
C ARG A 636 35.92 34.92 -0.44
N ARG A 637 34.67 35.08 -0.85
CA ARG A 637 34.25 36.12 -1.77
C ARG A 637 33.03 36.85 -1.23
N GLU A 638 32.92 38.12 -1.60
CA GLU A 638 31.81 38.99 -1.22
C GLU A 638 31.02 39.37 -2.46
N LEU A 639 29.75 38.97 -2.50
CA LEU A 639 28.85 39.42 -3.55
C LEU A 639 28.47 40.88 -3.30
N ASP A 640 28.71 41.74 -4.29
CA ASP A 640 28.09 43.04 -4.38
C ASP A 640 26.91 42.98 -5.37
N PRO A 641 25.66 42.97 -4.87
CA PRO A 641 24.51 42.95 -5.76
C PRO A 641 24.26 44.31 -6.43
N GLY A 642 24.80 45.41 -5.89
CA GLY A 642 24.41 46.79 -6.19
C GLY A 642 23.15 47.24 -5.43
N ASP A 643 22.92 48.54 -5.44
CA ASP A 643 21.88 49.19 -4.61
C ASP A 643 20.44 48.92 -5.09
N HIS A 644 20.28 48.61 -6.38
CA HIS A 644 18.96 48.44 -7.00
C HIS A 644 18.89 47.12 -7.79
N PRO A 645 17.76 46.38 -7.70
CA PRO A 645 17.53 45.22 -8.56
C PRO A 645 17.62 45.61 -10.04
N PRO A 646 17.94 44.66 -10.94
CA PRO A 646 18.14 44.93 -12.35
C PRO A 646 16.94 45.68 -12.96
N GLU A 647 17.20 46.83 -13.58
CA GLU A 647 16.18 47.74 -14.12
C GLU A 647 15.38 47.12 -15.29
N ASP A 648 15.99 46.17 -16.01
CA ASP A 648 15.40 45.52 -17.19
C ASP A 648 14.56 44.29 -16.82
N ILE A 649 13.34 44.56 -16.35
CA ILE A 649 12.29 43.56 -16.13
C ILE A 649 11.75 43.00 -17.46
N GLU A 650 11.93 43.72 -18.58
CA GLU A 650 11.40 43.34 -19.90
C GLU A 650 12.01 42.02 -20.39
N SER A 651 13.31 41.82 -20.13
CA SER A 651 14.02 40.58 -20.40
C SER A 651 13.36 39.35 -19.74
N GLY A 652 12.99 39.47 -18.46
CA GLY A 652 12.28 38.44 -17.70
C GLY A 652 10.82 38.27 -18.16
N LEU A 653 10.17 39.38 -18.54
CA LEU A 653 8.79 39.38 -19.02
C LEU A 653 8.63 38.61 -20.33
N GLY A 654 9.58 38.72 -21.26
CA GLY A 654 9.55 37.99 -22.54
C GLY A 654 9.52 36.47 -22.37
N VAL A 655 10.21 35.94 -21.34
CA VAL A 655 10.21 34.52 -20.99
C VAL A 655 8.97 34.15 -20.17
N ALA A 656 8.57 35.00 -19.23
CA ALA A 656 7.43 34.76 -18.36
C ALA A 656 6.08 34.88 -19.10
N HIS A 657 5.95 35.67 -20.17
CA HIS A 657 4.71 35.81 -20.92
C HIS A 657 4.20 34.47 -21.47
N LYS A 658 5.11 33.55 -21.84
CA LYS A 658 4.78 32.19 -22.26
C LYS A 658 4.21 31.32 -21.13
N LEU A 659 4.42 31.73 -19.88
CA LEU A 659 4.08 31.00 -18.66
C LEU A 659 3.02 31.72 -17.81
N ALA A 660 2.73 32.99 -18.12
CA ALA A 660 1.78 33.84 -17.40
C ALA A 660 0.35 33.26 -17.39
N ASN A 661 -0.05 32.50 -18.42
CA ASN A 661 -1.34 31.82 -18.46
C ASN A 661 -1.50 30.73 -17.38
N ARG A 662 -0.39 30.30 -16.75
CA ARG A 662 -0.37 29.22 -15.74
C ARG A 662 -0.04 29.73 -14.33
N LEU A 663 0.40 30.98 -14.18
CA LEU A 663 0.79 31.59 -12.91
C LEU A 663 -0.14 32.77 -12.59
N GLY A 664 -0.57 32.91 -11.33
CA GLY A 664 -1.28 34.12 -10.90
C GLY A 664 -0.41 35.38 -10.99
N LEU A 665 -1.01 36.57 -10.90
CA LEU A 665 -0.33 37.86 -11.02
C LEU A 665 0.89 37.97 -10.08
N VAL A 666 0.71 37.61 -8.80
CA VAL A 666 1.77 37.67 -7.79
C VAL A 666 2.93 36.73 -8.14
N ASN A 667 2.63 35.46 -8.46
CA ASN A 667 3.68 34.49 -8.81
C ASN A 667 4.38 34.82 -10.13
N THR A 668 3.68 35.45 -11.08
CA THR A 668 4.29 35.95 -12.31
C THR A 668 5.30 37.06 -12.01
N LEU A 669 4.95 38.05 -11.17
CA LEU A 669 5.89 39.11 -10.78
C LEU A 669 7.11 38.57 -10.03
N ARG A 670 6.91 37.59 -9.14
CA ARG A 670 8.00 36.91 -8.42
C ARG A 670 8.93 36.18 -9.39
N ALA A 671 8.37 35.42 -10.32
CA ALA A 671 9.11 34.68 -11.34
C ALA A 671 9.91 35.62 -12.26
N VAL A 672 9.29 36.71 -12.73
CA VAL A 672 9.97 37.72 -13.57
C VAL A 672 11.15 38.36 -12.84
N ARG A 673 11.00 38.74 -11.57
CA ARG A 673 12.09 39.32 -10.77
C ARG A 673 13.25 38.34 -10.60
N ALA A 674 12.95 37.10 -10.22
CA ALA A 674 13.97 36.06 -10.10
C ALA A 674 14.65 35.75 -11.44
N ALA A 675 13.89 35.75 -12.55
CA ALA A 675 14.43 35.56 -13.89
C ALA A 675 15.36 36.72 -14.29
N ALA A 676 15.00 37.97 -13.98
CA ALA A 676 15.85 39.13 -14.24
C ALA A 676 17.18 39.05 -13.45
N GLU A 677 17.14 38.61 -12.20
CA GLU A 677 18.36 38.39 -11.40
C GLU A 677 19.24 37.28 -11.99
N VAL A 678 18.67 36.13 -12.38
CA VAL A 678 19.43 35.06 -13.06
C VAL A 678 20.00 35.53 -14.40
N ALA A 679 19.26 36.34 -15.15
CA ALA A 679 19.72 36.84 -16.44
C ALA A 679 21.00 37.67 -16.30
N ALA A 680 21.15 38.40 -15.19
CA ALA A 680 22.36 39.15 -14.89
C ALA A 680 23.60 38.26 -14.73
N PHE A 681 23.46 36.96 -14.44
CA PHE A 681 24.59 36.04 -14.20
C PHE A 681 25.27 35.56 -15.48
N HIS A 682 24.62 35.70 -16.62
CA HIS A 682 25.05 35.12 -17.90
C HIS A 682 24.90 36.13 -19.05
N ARG A 683 25.45 35.80 -20.21
CA ARG A 683 25.32 36.60 -21.44
C ARG A 683 24.75 35.76 -22.58
N GLY A 684 23.95 36.39 -23.44
CA GLY A 684 23.43 35.75 -24.65
C GLY A 684 22.47 34.59 -24.39
N LYS A 685 22.69 33.44 -25.04
CA LYS A 685 21.78 32.29 -25.00
C LYS A 685 21.70 31.65 -23.60
N ASP A 686 22.81 31.59 -22.88
CA ASP A 686 22.87 31.00 -21.52
C ASP A 686 21.93 31.73 -20.54
N ALA A 687 21.76 33.05 -20.71
CA ALA A 687 20.82 33.84 -19.89
C ALA A 687 19.37 33.44 -20.15
N ILE A 688 18.99 33.20 -21.41
CA ILE A 688 17.64 32.75 -21.78
C ILE A 688 17.35 31.38 -21.16
N ASP A 689 18.28 30.44 -21.31
CA ASP A 689 18.12 29.09 -20.77
C ASP A 689 18.01 29.12 -19.23
N ALA A 690 18.75 30.00 -18.57
CA ALA A 690 18.71 30.17 -17.12
C ALA A 690 17.40 30.83 -16.64
N MET A 691 16.89 31.84 -17.36
CA MET A 691 15.55 32.42 -17.12
C MET A 691 14.43 31.39 -17.27
N VAL A 692 14.50 30.52 -18.29
CA VAL A 692 13.51 29.45 -18.49
C VAL A 692 13.53 28.47 -17.32
N ARG A 693 14.72 28.06 -16.85
CA ARG A 693 14.86 27.20 -15.65
C ARG A 693 14.26 27.87 -14.41
N MET A 694 14.52 29.15 -14.21
CA MET A 694 13.98 29.89 -13.06
C MET A 694 12.44 29.95 -13.12
N ASN A 695 11.85 30.32 -14.25
CA ASN A 695 10.39 30.34 -14.36
C ASN A 695 9.74 28.95 -14.21
N THR A 696 10.43 27.89 -14.64
CA THR A 696 9.95 26.50 -14.47
C THR A 696 9.89 26.11 -12.98
N LEU A 697 10.81 26.61 -12.15
CA LEU A 697 10.78 26.40 -10.70
C LEU A 697 9.47 26.93 -10.09
N PHE A 698 9.03 28.12 -10.50
CA PHE A 698 7.78 28.73 -10.03
C PHE A 698 6.52 27.97 -10.50
N LEU A 699 6.56 27.32 -11.66
CA LEU A 699 5.44 26.47 -12.12
C LEU A 699 5.32 25.22 -11.25
N ASN A 700 6.45 24.60 -10.93
CA ASN A 700 6.49 23.39 -10.12
C ASN A 700 6.11 23.66 -8.66
N SER A 701 6.37 24.86 -8.14
CA SER A 701 6.01 25.23 -6.76
C SER A 701 4.52 25.54 -6.56
N VAL A 702 3.75 25.85 -7.62
CA VAL A 702 2.32 26.23 -7.52
C VAL A 702 1.37 25.02 -7.55
N GLY A 703 1.90 23.81 -7.78
CA GLY A 703 1.15 22.56 -7.60
C GLY A 703 0.76 21.87 -8.91
N SER A 704 1.07 20.57 -8.93
CA SER A 704 0.45 19.55 -9.76
C SER A 704 -1.04 19.39 -9.41
N GLU A 705 -1.85 20.38 -9.74
CA GLU A 705 -3.31 20.25 -9.79
C GLU A 705 -3.81 20.75 -11.14
N LEU A 706 -3.43 20.07 -12.23
CA LEU A 706 -4.15 20.03 -13.50
C LEU A 706 -3.70 18.76 -14.24
N PRO A 707 -4.62 17.82 -14.59
CA PRO A 707 -4.25 16.63 -15.34
C PRO A 707 -3.66 17.03 -16.69
N ALA A 708 -2.71 16.23 -17.16
CA ALA A 708 -2.23 16.28 -18.53
C ALA A 708 -3.42 16.25 -19.49
N VAL A 709 -3.73 17.40 -20.08
CA VAL A 709 -4.61 17.46 -21.25
C VAL A 709 -3.83 16.74 -22.35
N ALA A 710 -4.37 15.60 -22.77
CA ALA A 710 -3.92 14.88 -23.94
C ALA A 710 -3.74 15.87 -25.11
N SER A 711 -2.55 15.91 -25.67
CA SER A 711 -2.30 16.54 -26.96
C SER A 711 -2.49 15.46 -28.02
N ASP A 712 -3.44 15.73 -28.92
CA ASP A 712 -3.48 15.17 -30.27
C ASP A 712 -2.15 15.39 -31.02
#